data_AF-A0A949S221-F1
#
_entry.id   AF-A0A949S221-F1
#
_cell.length_a   1.000
_cell.length_b   1.000
_cell.length_c   1.000
_cell.angle_alpha   90.00
_cell.angle_beta   90.00
_cell.angle_gamma   90.00
#
_symmetry.space_group_name_H-M   'P 1'
#
loop_
_entity.id
_entity.type
_entity.pdbx_description
1 polymer ?
#
loop_
_entity_poly.entity_id
_entity_poly.type
_entity_poly.pdbx_seq_one_letter_code
_entity_poly.pdbx_strand_id
1 'polypeptide(L)'
;MIKLICIACVRKHWQKLKTIHDPSHFILQNFNLILSKQNKTIMKKKFFNALCMHLFVFAIFSAATANDKIGSNLKNAEANLNQDRFTVWIYFTDKGPDANTIILNPMSFISRKSFERRLKVKSVMNAVDITDVPVYQNYVSEVSKIALRMRHKSKWLNAVSAELSKEAIFEIIKLPFVKKIELVERYAVKVKEEDLHLSEYISHQKFQTDDILADSLNYGTGNAVTQISIIKVNQVHNEGIFGQGILICDLDAGFSNLTHEAFTTLPMKIISTYDFENHTPVLTGHSHGTNTLSLVGGYKPGKLIGVSFASEFMLGRTEVAATETPSEMDNWIAGAEWADSLGADIITSSLGYLDFDPPYSSYTWNDMNGYTMPITNLADLAVNKGIVVCNSAGNNGNSSHNTLIGPADGDSVITVGAVTSSGTRSSFSSVGPSTDVPARIKPDVMAMGSSNYAASSSGNNYSTVSGTSFSCPMTAGVCGLILSANKNLTPIQVRNILRKFGSNTNSPNNTMGWGIIDAKKSADTARKLDVTPPEIKYTHQLNTVTNTNPVIIRCKITDNGIIRNRVNESPKLYYRKFIYNSWSAFSMIGYSSYSGDKYIFSIPGGDTKAIVEFYIASQDIALPVPLCTTLPAGGSGVNPPGSIAPVQRYSYKVAAVSSLISDKFNQEPEINCSPNPFNPSTSISYSLPQAGNVVLKVFDISGKAVKTLVNEFQSEGKYSVRFDGSSLSSGIYFYRLKSGDFIETKRMILIK
;
A
#
# COMPACT_ATOMS: atom_id res chain seq x y z
N MET A 1 23.53 -18.22 -53.52
CA MET A 1 24.85 -18.61 -52.98
C MET A 1 25.32 -17.84 -51.72
N ILE A 2 24.83 -16.62 -51.43
CA ILE A 2 25.34 -15.82 -50.28
C ILE A 2 24.80 -16.28 -48.90
N LYS A 3 23.70 -17.04 -48.82
CA LYS A 3 23.13 -17.53 -47.53
C LYS A 3 23.85 -18.72 -46.88
N LEU A 4 24.79 -19.40 -47.55
CA LEU A 4 25.52 -20.54 -46.93
C LEU A 4 26.84 -20.16 -46.24
N ILE A 5 27.43 -19.00 -46.55
CA ILE A 5 28.77 -18.63 -46.04
C ILE A 5 28.71 -18.13 -44.59
N CYS A 6 27.62 -17.44 -44.19
CA CYS A 6 27.48 -16.91 -42.83
C CYS A 6 27.37 -17.98 -41.74
N ILE A 7 26.79 -19.15 -42.04
CA ILE A 7 26.55 -20.22 -41.03
C ILE A 7 27.85 -20.97 -40.68
N ALA A 8 28.80 -21.06 -41.62
CA ALA A 8 30.10 -21.68 -41.39
C ALA A 8 31.04 -20.82 -40.52
N CYS A 9 31.06 -19.50 -40.72
CA CYS A 9 31.91 -18.59 -39.94
C CYS A 9 31.49 -18.51 -38.46
N VAL A 10 30.18 -18.46 -38.18
CA VAL A 10 29.67 -18.36 -36.80
C VAL A 10 29.98 -19.62 -35.98
N ARG A 11 29.82 -20.83 -36.57
CA ARG A 11 30.18 -22.09 -35.89
C ARG A 11 31.67 -22.20 -35.55
N LYS A 12 32.57 -21.68 -36.41
CA LYS A 12 34.02 -21.77 -36.19
C LYS A 12 34.55 -20.81 -35.10
N HIS A 13 33.83 -19.72 -34.83
CA HIS A 13 34.15 -18.83 -33.68
C HIS A 13 33.56 -19.35 -32.36
N TRP A 14 32.39 -20.00 -32.38
CA TRP A 14 31.72 -20.44 -31.15
C TRP A 14 32.48 -21.54 -30.38
N GLN A 15 33.29 -22.36 -31.05
CA GLN A 15 34.12 -23.37 -30.39
C GLN A 15 35.40 -22.83 -29.72
N LYS A 16 35.78 -21.56 -29.94
CA LYS A 16 36.97 -20.94 -29.30
C LYS A 16 36.66 -20.10 -28.05
N LEU A 17 35.38 -19.93 -27.69
CA LEU A 17 34.93 -19.08 -26.57
C LEU A 17 34.67 -19.84 -25.26
N LYS A 18 35.08 -21.10 -25.14
CA LYS A 18 34.84 -21.94 -23.94
C LYS A 18 36.00 -22.02 -22.93
N THR A 19 37.08 -21.25 -23.13
CA THR A 19 38.33 -21.39 -22.34
C THR A 19 39.01 -20.06 -21.98
N ILE A 20 38.27 -18.96 -21.82
CA ILE A 20 38.84 -17.67 -21.36
C ILE A 20 37.97 -17.09 -20.24
N HIS A 21 38.57 -16.90 -19.06
CA HIS A 21 38.03 -16.08 -17.98
C HIS A 21 38.34 -14.59 -18.27
N ASP A 22 37.37 -13.72 -17.94
CA ASP A 22 37.42 -12.24 -18.02
C ASP A 22 37.49 -11.61 -19.44
N PRO A 23 36.36 -11.05 -19.96
CA PRO A 23 36.32 -10.37 -21.27
C PRO A 23 36.78 -8.90 -21.24
N SER A 24 37.03 -8.30 -20.08
CA SER A 24 37.13 -6.83 -19.94
C SER A 24 38.38 -6.21 -20.56
N HIS A 25 39.45 -7.00 -20.77
CA HIS A 25 40.77 -6.47 -21.11
C HIS A 25 41.15 -6.52 -22.61
N PHE A 26 40.37 -7.20 -23.47
CA PHE A 26 40.74 -7.44 -24.88
C PHE A 26 40.27 -6.36 -25.87
N ILE A 27 39.24 -5.59 -25.49
CA ILE A 27 38.59 -4.61 -26.37
C ILE A 27 39.39 -3.29 -26.47
N LEU A 28 40.18 -2.95 -25.44
CA LEU A 28 40.91 -1.68 -25.37
C LEU A 28 42.22 -1.65 -26.18
N GLN A 29 42.87 -2.78 -26.46
CA GLN A 29 44.15 -2.80 -27.20
C GLN A 29 44.01 -2.79 -28.73
N ASN A 30 42.87 -3.22 -29.29
CA ASN A 30 42.70 -3.34 -30.74
C ASN A 30 42.05 -2.11 -31.42
N PHE A 31 41.61 -1.11 -30.66
CA PHE A 31 40.93 0.07 -31.23
C PHE A 31 41.89 1.06 -31.91
N ASN A 32 43.18 1.05 -31.56
CA ASN A 32 44.16 2.05 -32.04
C ASN A 32 44.92 1.66 -33.32
N LEU A 33 44.73 0.45 -33.87
CA LEU A 33 45.47 -0.01 -35.06
C LEU A 33 44.76 0.15 -36.41
N ILE A 34 43.49 0.61 -36.45
CA ILE A 34 42.67 0.70 -37.68
C ILE A 34 42.41 2.17 -38.09
N LEU A 35 43.36 3.07 -37.84
CA LEU A 35 43.31 4.48 -38.27
C LEU A 35 44.61 4.96 -38.94
N SER A 36 45.14 4.18 -39.89
CA SER A 36 46.21 4.64 -40.78
C SER A 36 45.70 5.56 -41.90
N LYS A 37 46.55 6.51 -42.32
CA LYS A 37 46.21 7.63 -43.20
C LYS A 37 46.04 7.21 -44.68
N GLN A 38 44.86 6.75 -45.12
CA GLN A 38 44.53 6.83 -46.56
C GLN A 38 43.05 6.91 -46.99
N ASN A 39 42.06 6.86 -46.07
CA ASN A 39 40.63 6.78 -46.46
C ASN A 39 39.71 7.93 -46.00
N LYS A 40 40.24 9.08 -45.56
CA LYS A 40 39.41 10.20 -45.07
C LYS A 40 38.49 10.82 -46.14
N THR A 41 38.87 10.81 -47.43
CA THR A 41 38.07 11.42 -48.50
C THR A 41 36.90 10.53 -48.94
N ILE A 42 37.13 9.22 -49.07
CA ILE A 42 36.09 8.24 -49.44
C ILE A 42 35.10 8.03 -48.29
N MET A 43 35.58 7.99 -47.04
CA MET A 43 34.70 7.93 -45.86
C MET A 43 33.84 9.18 -45.74
N LYS A 44 34.36 10.40 -45.94
CA LYS A 44 33.52 11.62 -45.93
C LYS A 44 32.38 11.55 -46.96
N LYS A 45 32.64 11.08 -48.19
CA LYS A 45 31.60 10.99 -49.22
C LYS A 45 30.58 9.88 -48.93
N LYS A 46 31.00 8.73 -48.39
CA LYS A 46 30.08 7.66 -47.95
C LYS A 46 29.29 8.02 -46.70
N PHE A 47 29.90 8.73 -45.74
CA PHE A 47 29.24 9.18 -44.51
C PHE A 47 28.28 10.34 -44.79
N PHE A 48 28.62 11.26 -45.69
CA PHE A 48 27.69 12.30 -46.16
C PHE A 48 26.52 11.69 -46.93
N ASN A 49 26.76 10.75 -47.85
CA ASN A 49 25.66 10.06 -48.55
C ASN A 49 24.83 9.19 -47.60
N ALA A 50 25.41 8.53 -46.61
CA ALA A 50 24.67 7.76 -45.61
C ALA A 50 23.89 8.66 -44.63
N LEU A 51 24.42 9.84 -44.31
CA LEU A 51 23.73 10.87 -43.51
C LEU A 51 22.58 11.48 -44.31
N CYS A 52 22.78 11.81 -45.59
CA CYS A 52 21.71 12.22 -46.49
C CYS A 52 20.66 11.12 -46.64
N MET A 53 21.05 9.84 -46.76
CA MET A 53 20.10 8.73 -46.85
C MET A 53 19.38 8.46 -45.54
N HIS A 54 20.02 8.65 -44.37
CA HIS A 54 19.34 8.64 -43.06
C HIS A 54 18.40 9.84 -42.90
N LEU A 55 18.78 11.03 -43.33
CA LEU A 55 17.92 12.21 -43.33
C LEU A 55 16.74 12.05 -44.30
N PHE A 56 16.93 11.39 -45.45
CA PHE A 56 15.87 11.09 -46.41
C PHE A 56 14.93 9.98 -45.90
N VAL A 57 15.45 8.96 -45.21
CA VAL A 57 14.64 7.91 -44.57
C VAL A 57 13.91 8.44 -43.33
N PHE A 58 14.50 9.36 -42.56
CA PHE A 58 13.79 10.09 -41.50
C PHE A 58 12.69 11.00 -42.07
N ALA A 59 12.96 11.73 -43.16
CA ALA A 59 11.96 12.56 -43.84
C ALA A 59 10.79 11.76 -44.45
N ILE A 60 10.98 10.47 -44.74
CA ILE A 60 9.92 9.56 -45.22
C ILE A 60 9.15 8.89 -44.06
N PHE A 61 9.64 8.97 -42.82
CA PHE A 61 8.97 8.43 -41.61
C PHE A 61 8.42 9.49 -40.65
N SER A 62 8.47 10.78 -41.00
CA SER A 62 7.97 11.89 -40.17
C SER A 62 6.78 12.63 -40.78
N ALA A 63 5.79 11.86 -41.28
CA ALA A 63 4.47 12.37 -41.61
C ALA A 63 3.41 11.28 -41.44
N ALA A 64 3.28 10.74 -40.22
CA ALA A 64 1.94 10.36 -39.77
C ALA A 64 1.10 11.64 -39.92
N THR A 65 0.06 11.59 -40.75
CA THR A 65 -0.78 12.76 -41.00
C THR A 65 -1.40 13.18 -39.67
N ALA A 66 -1.76 14.46 -39.51
CA ALA A 66 -2.40 14.91 -38.26
C ALA A 66 -3.63 14.06 -37.90
N ASN A 67 -4.28 13.44 -38.89
CA ASN A 67 -5.41 12.55 -38.73
C ASN A 67 -5.06 11.17 -38.13
N ASP A 68 -3.80 10.70 -38.20
CA ASP A 68 -3.41 9.35 -37.75
C ASP A 68 -3.28 9.23 -36.22
N LYS A 69 -3.09 10.36 -35.53
CA LYS A 69 -3.05 10.43 -34.06
C LYS A 69 -4.45 10.49 -33.41
N ILE A 70 -5.51 10.75 -34.18
CA ILE A 70 -6.90 10.72 -33.66
C ILE A 70 -7.38 9.27 -33.63
N GLY A 71 -7.79 8.81 -32.44
CA GLY A 71 -8.34 7.49 -32.20
C GLY A 71 -9.67 7.25 -32.93
N SER A 72 -10.03 5.98 -33.13
CA SER A 72 -11.20 5.62 -33.92
C SER A 72 -12.52 6.01 -33.26
N ASN A 73 -12.59 6.01 -31.92
CA ASN A 73 -13.80 6.44 -31.23
C ASN A 73 -13.96 7.97 -31.36
N LEU A 74 -12.85 8.71 -31.18
CA LEU A 74 -12.84 10.17 -31.34
C LEU A 74 -13.19 10.63 -32.77
N LYS A 75 -12.64 9.98 -33.81
CA LYS A 75 -13.00 10.24 -35.21
C LYS A 75 -14.50 10.07 -35.47
N ASN A 76 -15.10 9.02 -34.92
CA ASN A 76 -16.53 8.75 -35.09
C ASN A 76 -17.39 9.76 -34.34
N ALA A 77 -16.94 10.26 -33.19
CA ALA A 77 -17.62 11.32 -32.44
C ALA A 77 -17.59 12.68 -33.16
N GLU A 78 -16.41 13.12 -33.62
CA GLU A 78 -16.23 14.40 -34.31
C GLU A 78 -17.08 14.54 -35.58
N ALA A 79 -17.46 13.43 -36.19
CA ALA A 79 -18.25 13.36 -37.41
C ALA A 79 -19.78 13.39 -37.19
N ASN A 80 -20.27 13.14 -35.97
CA ASN A 80 -21.70 12.82 -35.75
C ASN A 80 -22.46 13.74 -34.77
N LEU A 81 -21.84 14.75 -34.16
CA LEU A 81 -22.46 15.52 -33.06
C LEU A 81 -22.23 17.05 -33.13
N ASN A 82 -23.24 17.81 -32.67
CA ASN A 82 -23.20 19.26 -32.41
C ASN A 82 -22.49 19.57 -31.06
N GLN A 83 -21.36 18.92 -30.77
CA GLN A 83 -20.71 19.00 -29.46
C GLN A 83 -19.38 19.74 -29.56
N ASP A 84 -19.27 20.83 -28.79
CA ASP A 84 -18.07 21.69 -28.75
C ASP A 84 -17.08 21.27 -27.64
N ARG A 85 -17.32 20.14 -26.95
CA ARG A 85 -16.50 19.62 -25.85
C ARG A 85 -16.42 18.10 -25.86
N PHE A 86 -15.24 17.57 -25.57
CA PHE A 86 -14.92 16.14 -25.55
C PHE A 86 -14.02 15.79 -24.36
N THR A 87 -14.33 14.74 -23.59
CA THR A 87 -13.39 14.18 -22.60
C THR A 87 -12.49 13.14 -23.26
N VAL A 88 -11.18 13.35 -23.23
CA VAL A 88 -10.21 12.52 -23.97
C VAL A 88 -9.01 12.11 -23.11
N TRP A 89 -8.45 10.94 -23.42
CA TRP A 89 -7.09 10.56 -23.02
C TRP A 89 -6.08 11.01 -24.08
N ILE A 90 -5.13 11.84 -23.67
CA ILE A 90 -4.00 12.29 -24.47
C ILE A 90 -2.77 11.47 -24.06
N TYR A 91 -2.39 10.51 -24.90
CA TYR A 91 -1.26 9.61 -24.68
C TYR A 91 0.04 10.23 -25.20
N PHE A 92 1.12 10.11 -24.44
CA PHE A 92 2.43 10.64 -24.81
C PHE A 92 3.36 9.57 -25.42
N THR A 93 4.31 10.03 -26.23
CA THR A 93 5.31 9.18 -26.91
C THR A 93 6.26 8.50 -25.94
N ASP A 94 6.61 9.17 -24.85
CA ASP A 94 7.64 8.80 -23.89
C ASP A 94 7.40 9.47 -22.52
N LYS A 95 8.32 9.23 -21.58
CA LYS A 95 8.28 9.72 -20.19
C LYS A 95 9.17 10.96 -19.96
N GLY A 96 9.56 11.66 -21.04
CA GLY A 96 10.54 12.73 -21.00
C GLY A 96 12.01 12.24 -20.91
N PRO A 97 12.98 13.15 -21.06
CA PRO A 97 14.40 12.80 -21.12
C PRO A 97 14.94 12.19 -19.82
N ASP A 98 14.42 12.63 -18.67
CA ASP A 98 14.92 12.24 -17.35
C ASP A 98 14.36 10.90 -16.83
N ALA A 99 13.50 10.22 -17.60
CA ALA A 99 12.81 9.00 -17.17
C ALA A 99 13.77 7.90 -16.69
N ASN A 100 14.88 7.71 -17.41
CA ASN A 100 15.93 6.74 -17.08
C ASN A 100 16.73 7.13 -15.82
N THR A 101 16.70 8.41 -15.41
CA THR A 101 17.32 8.89 -14.16
C THR A 101 16.35 8.78 -13.01
N ILE A 102 15.08 9.15 -13.22
CA ILE A 102 14.01 9.07 -12.23
C ILE A 102 13.83 7.63 -11.75
N ILE A 103 13.76 6.66 -12.67
CA ILE A 103 13.54 5.24 -12.32
C ILE A 103 14.63 4.64 -11.41
N LEU A 104 15.84 5.23 -11.38
CA LEU A 104 16.94 4.84 -10.49
C LEU A 104 16.73 5.30 -9.05
N ASN A 105 15.75 6.18 -8.78
CA ASN A 105 15.33 6.58 -7.44
C ASN A 105 13.83 6.33 -7.17
N PRO A 106 13.39 5.06 -7.06
CA PRO A 106 11.99 4.67 -6.80
C PRO A 106 11.30 5.43 -5.66
N MET A 107 12.03 5.70 -4.59
CA MET A 107 11.49 6.30 -3.36
C MET A 107 11.08 7.78 -3.54
N SER A 108 11.34 8.38 -4.71
CA SER A 108 10.86 9.72 -5.05
C SER A 108 9.44 9.75 -5.64
N PHE A 109 8.85 8.60 -6.01
CA PHE A 109 7.50 8.54 -6.62
C PHE A 109 6.63 7.35 -6.19
N ILE A 110 7.16 6.38 -5.44
CA ILE A 110 6.35 5.37 -4.73
C ILE A 110 6.76 5.25 -3.26
N SER A 111 5.80 4.89 -2.40
CA SER A 111 6.08 4.66 -0.98
C SER A 111 6.97 3.43 -0.76
N ARG A 112 7.66 3.41 0.39
CA ARG A 112 8.43 2.23 0.83
C ARG A 112 7.54 0.97 0.92
N LYS A 113 6.29 1.13 1.39
CA LYS A 113 5.31 0.02 1.47
C LYS A 113 4.93 -0.50 0.08
N SER A 114 4.72 0.39 -0.90
CA SER A 114 4.49 0.00 -2.30
C SER A 114 5.65 -0.84 -2.85
N PHE A 115 6.89 -0.36 -2.68
CA PHE A 115 8.08 -1.07 -3.13
C PHE A 115 8.20 -2.46 -2.48
N GLU A 116 8.05 -2.55 -1.16
CA GLU A 116 8.10 -3.83 -0.43
C GLU A 116 6.97 -4.79 -0.85
N ARG A 117 5.76 -4.28 -1.12
CA ARG A 117 4.65 -5.08 -1.65
C ARG A 117 4.95 -5.64 -3.05
N ARG A 118 5.60 -4.86 -3.90
CA ARG A 118 6.01 -5.30 -5.26
C ARG A 118 7.05 -6.42 -5.23
N LEU A 119 7.87 -6.51 -4.18
CA LEU A 119 8.84 -7.60 -4.01
C LEU A 119 8.19 -8.99 -3.81
N LYS A 120 6.88 -9.05 -3.49
CA LYS A 120 6.12 -10.31 -3.47
C LYS A 120 6.04 -10.95 -4.87
N VAL A 121 6.03 -10.14 -5.92
CA VAL A 121 5.76 -10.58 -7.32
C VAL A 121 6.87 -10.24 -8.32
N LYS A 122 7.78 -9.32 -8.00
CA LYS A 122 8.90 -8.90 -8.85
C LYS A 122 10.22 -8.96 -8.09
N SER A 123 11.33 -9.21 -8.80
CA SER A 123 12.67 -9.10 -8.22
C SER A 123 13.01 -7.65 -7.86
N VAL A 124 13.99 -7.41 -6.99
CA VAL A 124 14.44 -6.05 -6.61
C VAL A 124 14.77 -5.18 -7.83
N MET A 125 15.38 -5.75 -8.87
CA MET A 125 15.74 -5.06 -10.11
C MET A 125 14.52 -4.69 -10.97
N ASN A 126 13.40 -5.41 -10.83
CA ASN A 126 12.20 -5.27 -11.65
C ASN A 126 11.00 -4.73 -10.85
N ALA A 127 11.17 -4.40 -9.56
CA ALA A 127 10.09 -3.96 -8.67
C ALA A 127 9.38 -2.68 -9.18
N VAL A 128 10.11 -1.90 -9.97
CA VAL A 128 9.66 -0.67 -10.62
C VAL A 128 10.04 -0.74 -12.10
N ASP A 129 9.12 -0.31 -12.95
CA ASP A 129 9.30 -0.28 -14.40
C ASP A 129 8.87 1.08 -14.99
N ILE A 130 8.99 1.26 -16.31
CA ILE A 130 8.72 2.55 -16.97
C ILE A 130 7.28 3.04 -16.80
N THR A 131 6.32 2.15 -16.49
CA THR A 131 4.93 2.55 -16.21
C THR A 131 4.79 3.28 -14.87
N ASP A 132 5.75 3.16 -13.96
CA ASP A 132 5.72 3.79 -12.64
C ASP A 132 6.32 5.20 -12.62
N VAL A 133 7.15 5.52 -13.62
CA VAL A 133 7.74 6.86 -13.76
C VAL A 133 6.60 7.87 -13.96
N PRO A 134 6.56 9.00 -13.22
CA PRO A 134 5.56 10.04 -13.40
C PRO A 134 5.46 10.54 -14.85
N VAL A 135 4.28 11.01 -15.25
CA VAL A 135 4.08 11.67 -16.54
C VAL A 135 4.95 12.92 -16.60
N TYR A 136 5.66 13.15 -17.72
CA TYR A 136 6.60 14.26 -17.84
C TYR A 136 5.89 15.61 -17.73
N GLN A 137 6.22 16.39 -16.70
CA GLN A 137 5.44 17.56 -16.31
C GLN A 137 5.42 18.66 -17.38
N ASN A 138 6.45 18.77 -18.24
CA ASN A 138 6.41 19.72 -19.35
C ASN A 138 5.32 19.36 -20.39
N TYR A 139 5.12 18.08 -20.72
CA TYR A 139 4.04 17.66 -21.63
C TYR A 139 2.66 17.98 -21.04
N VAL A 140 2.49 17.74 -19.73
CA VAL A 140 1.28 18.12 -18.99
C VAL A 140 1.06 19.62 -19.04
N SER A 141 2.10 20.42 -18.80
CA SER A 141 2.04 21.88 -18.79
C SER A 141 1.74 22.49 -20.16
N GLU A 142 2.22 21.91 -21.25
CA GLU A 142 1.84 22.35 -22.60
C GLU A 142 0.38 21.98 -22.93
N VAL A 143 -0.07 20.77 -22.60
CA VAL A 143 -1.48 20.37 -22.78
C VAL A 143 -2.42 21.26 -21.96
N SER A 144 -2.07 21.60 -20.71
CA SER A 144 -2.92 22.42 -19.83
C SER A 144 -3.09 23.88 -20.27
N LYS A 145 -2.31 24.37 -21.24
CA LYS A 145 -2.52 25.70 -21.85
C LYS A 145 -3.64 25.70 -22.89
N ILE A 146 -3.98 24.54 -23.43
CA ILE A 146 -4.90 24.35 -24.56
C ILE A 146 -6.20 23.67 -24.08
N ALA A 147 -6.10 22.77 -23.10
CA ALA A 147 -7.25 22.07 -22.52
C ALA A 147 -8.19 23.03 -21.75
N LEU A 148 -9.49 22.76 -21.83
CA LEU A 148 -10.52 23.50 -21.09
C LEU A 148 -10.46 23.17 -19.59
N ARG A 149 -10.27 21.88 -19.27
CA ARG A 149 -10.08 21.36 -17.91
C ARG A 149 -9.16 20.15 -17.95
N MET A 150 -8.16 20.13 -17.07
CA MET A 150 -7.40 18.92 -16.78
C MET A 150 -8.18 18.08 -15.77
N ARG A 151 -8.31 16.78 -16.02
CA ARG A 151 -8.79 15.79 -15.05
C ARG A 151 -7.57 15.07 -14.46
N HIS A 152 -7.29 13.85 -14.91
CA HIS A 152 -6.26 12.98 -14.33
C HIS A 152 -4.92 12.99 -15.06
N LYS A 153 -3.87 12.56 -14.35
CA LYS A 153 -2.58 12.16 -14.92
C LYS A 153 -2.39 10.69 -14.59
N SER A 154 -2.31 9.82 -15.60
CA SER A 154 -2.05 8.38 -15.40
C SER A 154 -0.59 8.07 -15.71
N LYS A 155 0.15 7.62 -14.68
CA LYS A 155 1.52 7.13 -14.87
C LYS A 155 1.49 5.80 -15.66
N TRP A 156 0.53 4.91 -15.41
CA TRP A 156 0.44 3.61 -16.08
C TRP A 156 0.12 3.72 -17.58
N LEU A 157 -0.80 4.60 -17.97
CA LEU A 157 -1.15 4.85 -19.39
C LEU A 157 -0.14 5.76 -20.12
N ASN A 158 0.73 6.46 -19.38
CA ASN A 158 1.55 7.56 -19.88
C ASN A 158 0.70 8.64 -20.58
N ALA A 159 -0.36 9.08 -19.91
CA ALA A 159 -1.40 9.92 -20.50
C ALA A 159 -1.98 10.92 -19.50
N VAL A 160 -2.72 11.91 -20.02
CA VAL A 160 -3.59 12.79 -19.23
C VAL A 160 -5.02 12.72 -19.73
N SER A 161 -5.99 12.74 -18.81
CA SER A 161 -7.41 12.92 -19.12
C SER A 161 -7.73 14.41 -19.07
N ALA A 162 -8.43 14.93 -20.09
CA ALA A 162 -8.75 16.34 -20.21
C ALA A 162 -10.06 16.57 -20.99
N GLU A 163 -10.75 17.64 -20.66
CA GLU A 163 -11.84 18.21 -21.46
C GLU A 163 -11.25 19.17 -22.50
N LEU A 164 -11.52 18.93 -23.79
CA LEU A 164 -11.04 19.73 -24.92
C LEU A 164 -12.20 20.26 -25.75
N SER A 165 -12.02 21.42 -26.42
CA SER A 165 -12.85 21.78 -27.56
C SER A 165 -12.42 21.05 -28.84
N LYS A 166 -13.22 21.15 -29.91
CA LYS A 166 -12.88 20.59 -31.22
C LYS A 166 -11.58 21.18 -31.77
N GLU A 167 -11.39 22.49 -31.62
CA GLU A 167 -10.19 23.22 -32.04
C GLU A 167 -8.98 22.78 -31.22
N ALA A 168 -9.14 22.63 -29.91
CA ALA A 168 -8.10 22.18 -28.99
C ALA A 168 -7.54 20.78 -29.35
N ILE A 169 -8.38 19.87 -29.87
CA ILE A 169 -7.91 18.57 -30.42
C ILE A 169 -6.93 18.80 -31.57
N PHE A 170 -7.28 19.66 -32.54
CA PHE A 170 -6.42 19.99 -33.68
C PHE A 170 -5.19 20.83 -33.33
N GLU A 171 -5.13 21.44 -32.14
CA GLU A 171 -3.92 22.06 -31.61
C GLU A 171 -3.02 21.04 -30.92
N ILE A 172 -3.57 20.26 -29.97
CA ILE A 172 -2.81 19.27 -29.19
C ILE A 172 -2.20 18.20 -30.09
N ILE A 173 -2.85 17.83 -31.20
CA ILE A 173 -2.32 16.80 -32.10
C ILE A 173 -1.04 17.20 -32.83
N LYS A 174 -0.82 18.52 -33.01
CA LYS A 174 0.38 19.11 -33.61
C LYS A 174 1.59 19.02 -32.66
N LEU A 175 1.36 18.84 -31.35
CA LEU A 175 2.44 18.68 -30.37
C LEU A 175 3.22 17.39 -30.69
N PRO A 176 4.56 17.45 -30.80
CA PRO A 176 5.36 16.33 -31.29
C PRO A 176 5.35 15.13 -30.33
N PHE A 177 5.22 15.39 -29.03
CA PHE A 177 5.18 14.37 -27.96
C PHE A 177 3.81 13.72 -27.77
N VAL A 178 2.77 14.18 -28.45
CA VAL A 178 1.44 13.53 -28.42
C VAL A 178 1.46 12.35 -29.37
N LYS A 179 1.29 11.14 -28.83
CA LYS A 179 1.26 9.87 -29.55
C LYS A 179 -0.13 9.56 -30.12
N LYS A 180 -1.17 9.77 -29.31
CA LYS A 180 -2.57 9.49 -29.64
C LYS A 180 -3.48 10.36 -28.78
N ILE A 181 -4.60 10.82 -29.34
CA ILE A 181 -5.74 11.31 -28.58
C ILE A 181 -6.88 10.31 -28.80
N GLU A 182 -7.47 9.76 -27.75
CA GLU A 182 -8.64 8.87 -27.82
C GLU A 182 -9.74 9.39 -26.91
N LEU A 183 -10.98 9.25 -27.34
CA LEU A 183 -12.15 9.64 -26.55
C LEU A 183 -12.26 8.72 -25.33
N VAL A 184 -12.45 9.30 -24.14
CA VAL A 184 -12.84 8.55 -22.91
C VAL A 184 -14.25 7.99 -23.11
N GLU A 185 -15.09 8.81 -23.72
CA GLU A 185 -16.45 8.53 -24.11
C GLU A 185 -16.50 7.65 -25.39
N ARG A 186 -17.64 6.99 -25.61
CA ARG A 186 -18.17 6.57 -26.93
C ARG A 186 -19.59 7.11 -26.98
N TYR A 187 -20.26 7.28 -28.13
CA TYR A 187 -21.61 7.89 -28.16
C TYR A 187 -22.75 7.04 -28.76
N ALA A 188 -23.92 7.00 -28.09
CA ALA A 188 -25.23 6.49 -28.52
C ALA A 188 -26.42 7.23 -27.82
N VAL A 189 -27.67 7.04 -28.27
CA VAL A 189 -28.78 8.03 -28.12
C VAL A 189 -30.08 7.28 -27.74
N LYS A 190 -30.95 7.63 -26.76
CA LYS A 190 -31.31 8.90 -26.05
C LYS A 190 -32.22 8.62 -24.80
N VAL A 191 -32.23 9.49 -23.76
CA VAL A 191 -33.42 10.00 -22.96
C VAL A 191 -34.33 8.96 -22.20
N LYS A 192 -34.87 9.11 -20.97
CA LYS A 192 -35.19 10.24 -20.02
C LYS A 192 -35.53 9.72 -18.58
N GLU A 193 -35.39 10.55 -17.53
CA GLU A 193 -36.21 10.70 -16.26
C GLU A 193 -36.44 9.48 -15.30
N GLU A 194 -36.64 9.61 -13.97
CA GLU A 194 -36.80 10.76 -13.03
C GLU A 194 -36.48 10.38 -11.54
N ASP A 195 -36.21 11.36 -10.67
CA ASP A 195 -35.87 11.21 -9.24
C ASP A 195 -37.05 10.90 -8.29
N LEU A 196 -36.77 10.41 -7.06
CA LEU A 196 -37.70 10.52 -5.91
C LEU A 196 -36.98 10.56 -4.53
N HIS A 197 -37.14 11.69 -3.82
CA HIS A 197 -36.64 11.93 -2.44
C HIS A 197 -37.60 11.44 -1.35
N LEU A 198 -37.10 11.23 -0.11
CA LEU A 198 -37.77 11.65 1.15
C LEU A 198 -36.86 11.52 2.40
N SER A 199 -37.29 12.12 3.52
CA SER A 199 -36.43 12.64 4.62
C SER A 199 -36.69 12.06 6.04
N GLU A 200 -35.79 12.45 6.97
CA GLU A 200 -35.72 12.42 8.47
C GLU A 200 -37.00 12.06 9.32
N TYR A 201 -36.95 11.65 10.61
CA TYR A 201 -36.16 12.17 11.77
C TYR A 201 -36.20 11.28 13.06
N ILE A 202 -35.06 11.23 13.79
CA ILE A 202 -34.74 11.00 15.24
C ILE A 202 -35.64 10.19 16.23
N SER A 203 -34.99 9.29 17.01
CA SER A 203 -35.10 9.22 18.50
C SER A 203 -33.86 8.55 19.17
N HIS A 204 -33.59 8.86 20.44
CA HIS A 204 -32.35 8.52 21.18
C HIS A 204 -32.54 7.41 22.24
N GLN A 205 -31.48 6.63 22.58
CA GLN A 205 -30.85 6.66 23.93
C GLN A 205 -29.68 5.66 24.18
N LYS A 206 -28.62 6.21 24.79
CA LYS A 206 -27.62 5.70 25.78
C LYS A 206 -27.10 4.24 25.79
N PHE A 207 -25.84 4.13 25.34
CA PHE A 207 -24.65 3.50 25.96
C PHE A 207 -24.78 2.39 27.03
N GLN A 208 -24.07 1.28 26.78
CA GLN A 208 -23.31 0.53 27.77
C GLN A 208 -21.98 0.05 27.14
N THR A 209 -20.97 -0.24 27.98
CA THR A 209 -19.60 -0.61 27.58
C THR A 209 -19.18 -1.90 28.27
N ASP A 210 -18.95 -2.96 27.49
CA ASP A 210 -18.33 -4.21 27.96
C ASP A 210 -16.91 -4.25 27.36
N ASP A 211 -15.86 -4.14 28.18
CA ASP A 211 -15.25 -5.18 29.04
C ASP A 211 -14.36 -6.15 28.25
N ILE A 212 -13.12 -6.28 28.72
CA ILE A 212 -11.94 -6.67 27.93
C ILE A 212 -11.60 -8.18 28.13
N LEU A 213 -12.52 -8.95 28.72
CA LEU A 213 -12.29 -10.33 29.18
C LEU A 213 -13.25 -11.39 28.61
N ALA A 214 -14.03 -11.08 27.57
CA ALA A 214 -14.87 -12.06 26.89
C ALA A 214 -14.11 -12.80 25.76
N ASP A 215 -13.93 -14.12 25.90
CA ASP A 215 -13.20 -15.02 24.98
C ASP A 215 -13.87 -15.23 23.59
N SER A 216 -14.80 -14.36 23.20
CA SER A 216 -15.36 -14.30 21.84
C SER A 216 -15.87 -12.90 21.52
N LEU A 217 -15.53 -12.38 20.33
CA LEU A 217 -16.06 -11.12 19.84
C LEU A 217 -17.58 -11.19 19.68
N ASN A 218 -18.29 -10.16 20.14
CA ASN A 218 -19.74 -10.07 20.00
C ASN A 218 -20.11 -9.45 18.65
N TYR A 219 -20.48 -10.27 17.66
CA TYR A 219 -20.87 -9.84 16.31
C TYR A 219 -22.29 -9.25 16.21
N GLY A 220 -23.03 -9.17 17.32
CA GLY A 220 -24.47 -8.86 17.30
C GLY A 220 -25.32 -10.08 16.94
N THR A 221 -26.54 -9.84 16.46
CA THR A 221 -27.56 -10.89 16.20
C THR A 221 -28.07 -10.85 14.76
N GLY A 222 -28.80 -11.89 14.35
CA GLY A 222 -29.38 -11.98 13.01
C GLY A 222 -28.31 -11.93 11.90
N ASN A 223 -28.54 -11.13 10.86
CA ASN A 223 -27.66 -11.11 9.70
C ASN A 223 -26.23 -10.60 10.00
N ALA A 224 -26.05 -9.80 11.05
CA ALA A 224 -24.73 -9.32 11.48
C ALA A 224 -23.76 -10.47 11.83
N VAL A 225 -24.26 -11.51 12.52
CA VAL A 225 -23.47 -12.71 12.85
C VAL A 225 -23.53 -13.76 11.74
N THR A 226 -24.65 -13.87 11.00
CA THR A 226 -24.78 -14.82 9.87
C THR A 226 -23.78 -14.52 8.76
N GLN A 227 -23.63 -13.26 8.35
CA GLN A 227 -22.73 -12.87 7.26
C GLN A 227 -21.26 -13.19 7.58
N ILE A 228 -20.86 -13.10 8.85
CA ILE A 228 -19.52 -13.46 9.33
C ILE A 228 -19.35 -14.99 9.44
N SER A 229 -20.39 -15.68 9.93
CA SER A 229 -20.34 -17.12 10.23
C SER A 229 -20.38 -17.99 8.98
N ILE A 230 -21.13 -17.60 7.95
CA ILE A 230 -21.25 -18.37 6.69
C ILE A 230 -19.91 -18.50 5.94
N ILE A 231 -19.05 -17.49 6.03
CA ILE A 231 -17.66 -17.51 5.53
C ILE A 231 -16.61 -17.87 6.60
N LYS A 232 -17.05 -18.24 7.82
CA LYS A 232 -16.22 -18.70 8.96
C LYS A 232 -15.17 -17.71 9.47
N VAL A 233 -15.42 -16.41 9.31
CA VAL A 233 -14.51 -15.35 9.75
C VAL A 233 -14.37 -15.30 11.27
N ASN A 234 -15.45 -15.58 12.00
CA ASN A 234 -15.45 -15.71 13.46
C ASN A 234 -14.39 -16.70 13.98
N GLN A 235 -14.15 -17.80 13.27
CA GLN A 235 -13.13 -18.79 13.64
C GLN A 235 -11.69 -18.30 13.44
N VAL A 236 -11.49 -17.33 12.53
CA VAL A 236 -10.19 -16.68 12.28
C VAL A 236 -9.93 -15.60 13.33
N HIS A 237 -10.98 -14.82 13.66
CA HIS A 237 -10.95 -13.82 14.72
C HIS A 237 -10.66 -14.45 16.10
N ASN A 238 -11.21 -15.64 16.40
CA ASN A 238 -10.88 -16.39 17.62
C ASN A 238 -9.39 -16.83 17.71
N GLU A 239 -8.61 -16.68 16.64
CA GLU A 239 -7.17 -16.92 16.63
C GLU A 239 -6.34 -15.62 16.69
N GLY A 240 -6.99 -14.47 16.91
CA GLY A 240 -6.38 -13.15 17.01
C GLY A 240 -6.13 -12.45 15.67
N ILE A 241 -6.49 -13.06 14.54
CA ILE A 241 -6.29 -12.49 13.20
C ILE A 241 -7.50 -11.63 12.85
N PHE A 242 -7.27 -10.33 12.66
CA PHE A 242 -8.30 -9.29 12.47
C PHE A 242 -8.01 -8.34 11.29
N GLY A 243 -6.92 -8.58 10.52
CA GLY A 243 -6.49 -7.69 9.42
C GLY A 243 -5.27 -6.81 9.72
N GLN A 244 -4.64 -6.98 10.89
CA GLN A 244 -3.60 -6.08 11.38
C GLN A 244 -2.45 -5.89 10.38
N GLY A 245 -2.05 -4.64 10.15
CA GLY A 245 -0.92 -4.26 9.28
C GLY A 245 -1.23 -4.24 7.77
N ILE A 246 -2.41 -4.70 7.36
CA ILE A 246 -2.88 -4.68 5.97
C ILE A 246 -3.54 -3.35 5.66
N LEU A 247 -3.22 -2.79 4.49
CA LEU A 247 -3.83 -1.56 3.99
C LEU A 247 -4.81 -1.90 2.87
N ILE A 248 -6.10 -1.60 3.09
CA ILE A 248 -7.19 -1.85 2.15
C ILE A 248 -7.62 -0.50 1.55
N CYS A 249 -7.62 -0.40 0.23
CA CYS A 249 -8.24 0.71 -0.48
C CYS A 249 -9.66 0.33 -0.87
N ASP A 250 -10.63 1.12 -0.44
CA ASP A 250 -12.05 1.00 -0.78
C ASP A 250 -12.37 2.03 -1.86
N LEU A 251 -12.74 1.57 -3.06
CA LEU A 251 -13.12 2.42 -4.19
C LEU A 251 -14.63 2.30 -4.41
N ASP A 252 -15.35 3.41 -4.20
CA ASP A 252 -16.81 3.46 -4.14
C ASP A 252 -17.36 4.81 -4.67
N ALA A 253 -18.68 4.99 -4.70
CA ALA A 253 -19.37 6.20 -5.15
C ALA A 253 -19.35 7.36 -4.13
N GLY A 254 -18.83 7.12 -2.92
CA GLY A 254 -18.72 8.12 -1.84
C GLY A 254 -19.00 7.53 -0.47
N PHE A 255 -18.65 8.27 0.59
CA PHE A 255 -18.69 7.77 1.97
C PHE A 255 -19.38 8.76 2.91
N SER A 256 -20.66 8.56 3.15
CA SER A 256 -21.43 9.34 4.13
C SER A 256 -21.11 8.92 5.57
N ASN A 257 -21.31 9.83 6.53
CA ASN A 257 -21.37 9.51 7.96
C ASN A 257 -20.19 8.68 8.50
N LEU A 258 -18.95 9.08 8.18
CA LEU A 258 -17.74 8.51 8.80
C LEU A 258 -17.65 8.75 10.32
N THR A 259 -18.57 9.56 10.87
CA THR A 259 -18.84 9.75 12.30
C THR A 259 -19.63 8.61 12.96
N HIS A 260 -20.19 7.67 12.19
CA HIS A 260 -20.95 6.52 12.69
C HIS A 260 -20.14 5.72 13.72
N GLU A 261 -20.79 5.17 14.74
CA GLU A 261 -20.14 4.44 15.85
C GLU A 261 -19.26 3.26 15.39
N ALA A 262 -19.62 2.63 14.28
CA ALA A 262 -18.85 1.55 13.64
C ALA A 262 -17.51 2.02 13.04
N PHE A 263 -17.29 3.32 12.81
CA PHE A 263 -16.02 3.83 12.28
C PHE A 263 -15.21 4.64 13.31
N THR A 264 -15.87 5.11 14.37
CA THR A 264 -15.25 5.90 15.43
C THR A 264 -14.81 5.07 16.64
N THR A 265 -15.25 3.81 16.74
CA THR A 265 -14.75 2.86 17.75
C THR A 265 -13.43 2.24 17.28
N LEU A 266 -12.40 2.25 18.14
CA LEU A 266 -11.13 1.55 17.89
C LEU A 266 -11.37 0.04 17.68
N PRO A 267 -10.68 -0.62 16.73
CA PRO A 267 -9.39 -0.21 16.16
C PRO A 267 -9.45 0.45 14.77
N MET A 268 -10.63 0.84 14.28
CA MET A 268 -10.80 1.39 12.92
C MET A 268 -9.82 2.56 12.64
N LYS A 269 -9.14 2.51 11.48
CA LYS A 269 -8.12 3.49 11.10
C LYS A 269 -8.16 3.84 9.62
N ILE A 270 -8.80 4.96 9.30
CA ILE A 270 -8.75 5.59 7.97
C ILE A 270 -7.46 6.43 7.90
N ILE A 271 -6.57 6.12 6.96
CA ILE A 271 -5.27 6.81 6.81
C ILE A 271 -5.26 7.87 5.71
N SER A 272 -6.16 7.78 4.73
CA SER A 272 -6.27 8.73 3.64
C SER A 272 -7.63 8.66 2.95
N THR A 273 -8.06 9.78 2.40
CA THR A 273 -9.32 9.96 1.68
C THR A 273 -9.08 10.78 0.42
N TYR A 274 -9.74 10.45 -0.68
CA TYR A 274 -9.68 11.25 -1.91
C TYR A 274 -10.94 11.11 -2.77
N ASP A 275 -11.49 12.23 -3.23
CA ASP A 275 -12.57 12.32 -4.21
C ASP A 275 -11.95 12.60 -5.59
N PHE A 276 -11.96 11.59 -6.47
CA PHE A 276 -11.31 11.67 -7.77
C PHE A 276 -12.08 12.55 -8.76
N GLU A 277 -13.40 12.66 -8.65
CA GLU A 277 -14.17 13.57 -9.51
C GLU A 277 -13.97 15.03 -9.10
N ASN A 278 -14.04 15.32 -7.79
CA ASN A 278 -13.84 16.67 -7.26
C ASN A 278 -12.37 17.06 -7.02
N HIS A 279 -11.43 16.14 -7.24
CA HIS A 279 -9.97 16.35 -7.14
C HIS A 279 -9.52 16.88 -5.75
N THR A 280 -10.11 16.36 -4.67
CA THR A 280 -9.95 16.88 -3.30
C THR A 280 -9.84 15.74 -2.27
N PRO A 281 -9.11 15.90 -1.14
CA PRO A 281 -9.14 14.90 -0.06
C PRO A 281 -10.48 14.80 0.68
N VAL A 282 -11.40 15.75 0.47
CA VAL A 282 -12.73 15.77 1.10
C VAL A 282 -13.70 14.91 0.28
N LEU A 283 -14.17 13.81 0.86
CA LEU A 283 -15.11 12.91 0.18
C LEU A 283 -16.51 13.50 0.10
N THR A 284 -17.10 13.45 -1.10
CA THR A 284 -18.56 13.51 -1.24
C THR A 284 -19.19 12.27 -0.59
N GLY A 285 -20.28 12.48 0.15
CA GLY A 285 -21.00 11.41 0.83
C GLY A 285 -21.89 10.61 -0.11
N HIS A 286 -21.80 9.28 -0.03
CA HIS A 286 -22.78 8.36 -0.58
C HIS A 286 -23.02 7.21 0.42
N SER A 287 -24.21 6.58 0.38
CA SER A 287 -24.57 5.51 1.30
C SER A 287 -23.87 4.19 1.00
N HIS A 288 -23.65 3.90 -0.29
CA HIS A 288 -23.05 2.65 -0.74
C HIS A 288 -21.67 2.42 -0.11
N GLY A 289 -20.75 3.40 -0.22
CA GLY A 289 -19.43 3.35 0.42
C GLY A 289 -19.47 3.27 1.94
N THR A 290 -20.46 3.91 2.60
CA THR A 290 -20.69 3.72 4.04
C THR A 290 -21.04 2.26 4.35
N ASN A 291 -21.92 1.65 3.55
CA ASN A 291 -22.34 0.28 3.73
C ASN A 291 -21.18 -0.70 3.46
N THR A 292 -20.47 -0.57 2.34
CA THR A 292 -19.35 -1.45 1.94
C THR A 292 -18.19 -1.38 2.93
N LEU A 293 -17.76 -0.17 3.32
CA LEU A 293 -16.74 0.06 4.33
C LEU A 293 -17.10 -0.59 5.68
N SER A 294 -18.37 -0.57 6.08
CA SER A 294 -18.80 -1.21 7.33
C SER A 294 -18.58 -2.73 7.32
N LEU A 295 -18.82 -3.39 6.19
CA LEU A 295 -18.71 -4.85 6.06
C LEU A 295 -17.25 -5.35 6.08
N VAL A 296 -16.30 -4.51 5.65
CA VAL A 296 -14.86 -4.81 5.73
C VAL A 296 -14.20 -4.29 7.02
N GLY A 297 -14.45 -3.04 7.40
CA GLY A 297 -13.70 -2.32 8.44
C GLY A 297 -14.50 -1.91 9.68
N GLY A 298 -15.83 -1.95 9.63
CA GLY A 298 -16.68 -1.48 10.73
C GLY A 298 -16.47 -2.26 12.03
N TYR A 299 -16.41 -1.57 13.17
CA TYR A 299 -16.25 -2.18 14.47
C TYR A 299 -17.21 -1.58 15.50
N LYS A 300 -18.19 -2.36 15.91
CA LYS A 300 -19.06 -2.11 17.05
C LYS A 300 -19.51 -3.45 17.66
N PRO A 301 -18.84 -3.91 18.73
CA PRO A 301 -19.29 -5.09 19.48
C PRO A 301 -20.77 -5.00 19.89
N GLY A 302 -21.49 -6.10 19.75
CA GLY A 302 -22.93 -6.18 19.98
C GLY A 302 -23.81 -5.69 18.82
N LYS A 303 -23.23 -5.12 17.76
CA LYS A 303 -23.97 -4.61 16.59
C LYS A 303 -23.43 -5.13 15.26
N LEU A 304 -22.17 -4.85 14.96
CA LEU A 304 -21.54 -5.14 13.67
C LEU A 304 -20.02 -5.20 13.85
N ILE A 305 -19.40 -6.29 13.41
CA ILE A 305 -17.94 -6.40 13.30
C ILE A 305 -17.64 -6.86 11.88
N GLY A 306 -16.99 -5.99 11.10
CA GLY A 306 -16.55 -6.22 9.74
C GLY A 306 -15.42 -7.24 9.67
N VAL A 307 -15.20 -7.80 8.47
CA VAL A 307 -14.35 -8.98 8.30
C VAL A 307 -12.87 -8.73 8.66
N SER A 308 -12.37 -7.52 8.45
CA SER A 308 -10.97 -7.13 8.61
C SER A 308 -10.86 -5.81 9.38
N PHE A 309 -11.62 -5.70 10.47
CA PHE A 309 -11.82 -4.47 11.25
C PHE A 309 -10.55 -3.84 11.87
N ALA A 310 -9.44 -4.58 11.93
CA ALA A 310 -8.14 -4.07 12.40
C ALA A 310 -7.15 -3.73 11.26
N SER A 311 -7.60 -3.75 10.00
CA SER A 311 -6.86 -3.19 8.86
C SER A 311 -6.78 -1.66 8.93
N GLU A 312 -5.86 -1.11 8.13
CA GLU A 312 -5.82 0.30 7.79
C GLU A 312 -6.61 0.54 6.49
N PHE A 313 -7.27 1.69 6.36
CA PHE A 313 -8.19 1.99 5.25
C PHE A 313 -7.81 3.25 4.48
N MET A 314 -7.87 3.16 3.15
CA MET A 314 -7.89 4.28 2.21
C MET A 314 -9.25 4.34 1.55
N LEU A 315 -9.88 5.51 1.46
CA LEU A 315 -11.21 5.67 0.88
C LEU A 315 -11.12 6.54 -0.37
N GLY A 316 -11.41 5.97 -1.53
CA GLY A 316 -11.43 6.67 -2.81
C GLY A 316 -12.86 6.77 -3.34
N ARG A 317 -13.36 7.99 -3.56
CA ARG A 317 -14.59 8.18 -4.34
C ARG A 317 -14.24 8.24 -5.82
N THR A 318 -14.69 7.26 -6.59
CA THR A 318 -14.39 7.14 -8.02
C THR A 318 -15.61 7.25 -8.94
N GLU A 319 -16.82 7.27 -8.36
CA GLU A 319 -18.09 7.23 -9.09
C GLU A 319 -19.08 8.31 -8.61
N VAL A 320 -20.02 8.65 -9.48
CA VAL A 320 -21.03 9.68 -9.36
C VAL A 320 -22.39 9.03 -9.57
N ALA A 321 -22.97 8.46 -8.51
CA ALA A 321 -24.21 7.67 -8.52
C ALA A 321 -25.47 8.32 -9.15
N ALA A 322 -25.40 9.56 -9.64
CA ALA A 322 -26.45 10.22 -10.41
C ALA A 322 -26.31 10.05 -11.94
N THR A 323 -25.16 9.59 -12.45
CA THR A 323 -24.87 9.45 -13.89
C THR A 323 -23.84 8.35 -14.15
N GLU A 324 -24.13 7.37 -15.00
CA GLU A 324 -23.17 6.35 -15.45
C GLU A 324 -22.37 6.88 -16.64
N THR A 325 -21.09 7.20 -16.45
CA THR A 325 -20.25 7.83 -17.47
C THR A 325 -18.92 7.11 -17.68
N PRO A 326 -18.39 7.07 -18.92
CA PRO A 326 -17.06 6.48 -19.18
C PRO A 326 -15.91 7.16 -18.42
N SER A 327 -16.13 8.36 -17.87
CA SER A 327 -15.16 9.07 -17.02
C SER A 327 -14.94 8.37 -15.68
N GLU A 328 -15.87 7.56 -15.18
CA GLU A 328 -15.72 6.90 -13.87
C GLU A 328 -14.67 5.78 -13.91
N MET A 329 -14.45 5.19 -15.09
CA MET A 329 -13.27 4.36 -15.34
C MET A 329 -11.96 5.16 -15.22
N ASP A 330 -11.94 6.45 -15.60
CA ASP A 330 -10.76 7.33 -15.49
C ASP A 330 -10.43 7.67 -14.03
N ASN A 331 -11.47 7.94 -13.23
CA ASN A 331 -11.41 8.07 -11.79
C ASN A 331 -10.93 6.77 -11.11
N TRP A 332 -11.47 5.61 -11.49
CA TRP A 332 -11.09 4.30 -10.93
C TRP A 332 -9.61 3.98 -11.19
N ILE A 333 -9.13 4.25 -12.41
CA ILE A 333 -7.72 4.08 -12.79
C ILE A 333 -6.81 4.96 -11.93
N ALA A 334 -7.19 6.23 -11.69
CA ALA A 334 -6.47 7.11 -10.79
C ALA A 334 -6.50 6.60 -9.33
N GLY A 335 -7.63 6.04 -8.89
CA GLY A 335 -7.79 5.35 -7.60
C GLY A 335 -6.83 4.16 -7.42
N ALA A 336 -6.71 3.31 -8.45
CA ALA A 336 -5.78 2.17 -8.45
C ALA A 336 -4.31 2.61 -8.46
N GLU A 337 -3.95 3.66 -9.20
CA GLU A 337 -2.60 4.25 -9.17
C GLU A 337 -2.27 4.89 -7.82
N TRP A 338 -3.26 5.50 -7.14
CA TRP A 338 -3.13 6.07 -5.80
C TRP A 338 -2.94 4.99 -4.73
N ALA A 339 -3.77 3.93 -4.77
CA ALA A 339 -3.63 2.73 -3.96
C ALA A 339 -2.25 2.07 -4.13
N ASP A 340 -1.76 1.94 -5.37
CA ASP A 340 -0.40 1.49 -5.64
C ASP A 340 0.64 2.39 -4.98
N SER A 341 0.55 3.71 -5.19
CA SER A 341 1.58 4.67 -4.78
C SER A 341 1.74 4.75 -3.26
N LEU A 342 0.63 4.72 -2.51
CA LEU A 342 0.65 4.72 -1.04
C LEU A 342 0.97 3.35 -0.44
N GLY A 343 0.84 2.27 -1.22
CA GLY A 343 1.24 0.93 -0.79
C GLY A 343 0.09 0.10 -0.24
N ALA A 344 -1.14 0.29 -0.73
CA ALA A 344 -2.26 -0.59 -0.41
C ALA A 344 -1.94 -2.03 -0.81
N ASP A 345 -2.27 -2.97 0.07
CA ASP A 345 -2.13 -4.41 -0.15
C ASP A 345 -3.33 -4.98 -0.93
N ILE A 346 -4.50 -4.34 -0.77
CA ILE A 346 -5.79 -4.77 -1.33
C ILE A 346 -6.53 -3.56 -1.91
N ILE A 347 -7.18 -3.74 -3.06
CA ILE A 347 -8.27 -2.89 -3.55
C ILE A 347 -9.56 -3.70 -3.43
N THR A 348 -10.58 -3.15 -2.78
CA THR A 348 -11.97 -3.58 -2.92
C THR A 348 -12.69 -2.55 -3.78
N SER A 349 -13.41 -3.03 -4.79
CA SER A 349 -14.18 -2.22 -5.71
C SER A 349 -15.56 -2.83 -5.82
N SER A 350 -16.54 -2.17 -5.22
CA SER A 350 -17.94 -2.62 -5.25
C SER A 350 -18.71 -2.09 -6.45
N LEU A 351 -17.98 -1.51 -7.40
CA LEU A 351 -18.41 -0.83 -8.61
C LEU A 351 -18.13 -1.69 -9.84
N GLY A 352 -18.75 -1.38 -10.98
CA GLY A 352 -18.34 -1.98 -12.25
C GLY A 352 -19.15 -1.50 -13.44
N TYR A 353 -18.50 -1.48 -14.59
CA TYR A 353 -18.94 -0.72 -15.75
C TYR A 353 -19.29 -1.66 -16.90
N LEU A 354 -20.40 -1.37 -17.57
CA LEU A 354 -20.81 -2.03 -18.80
C LEU A 354 -21.68 -1.07 -19.60
N ASP A 355 -22.78 -0.63 -19.00
CA ASP A 355 -23.71 0.34 -19.56
C ASP A 355 -23.37 1.76 -19.12
N PHE A 356 -23.69 2.74 -19.98
CA PHE A 356 -23.47 4.16 -19.71
C PHE A 356 -24.67 4.99 -20.19
N ASP A 357 -24.93 6.11 -19.54
CA ASP A 357 -26.04 7.00 -19.86
C ASP A 357 -25.89 7.66 -21.24
N PRO A 358 -26.99 7.89 -21.97
CA PRO A 358 -26.95 8.74 -23.16
C PRO A 358 -26.37 10.13 -22.84
N PRO A 359 -25.43 10.65 -23.66
CA PRO A 359 -25.21 10.25 -25.03
C PRO A 359 -24.17 9.14 -25.20
N TYR A 360 -23.79 8.34 -24.20
CA TYR A 360 -22.65 7.42 -24.31
C TYR A 360 -22.97 6.03 -24.93
N SER A 361 -21.95 5.29 -25.41
CA SER A 361 -22.09 3.89 -25.81
C SER A 361 -21.57 2.95 -24.73
N SER A 362 -22.44 2.03 -24.29
CA SER A 362 -22.09 0.86 -23.49
C SER A 362 -21.04 -0.04 -24.15
N TYR A 363 -20.32 -0.79 -23.32
CA TYR A 363 -19.73 -2.07 -23.69
C TYR A 363 -20.83 -3.16 -23.73
N THR A 364 -20.50 -4.33 -24.25
CA THR A 364 -21.42 -5.48 -24.29
C THR A 364 -20.85 -6.65 -23.51
N TRP A 365 -21.70 -7.65 -23.20
CA TRP A 365 -21.24 -8.90 -22.57
C TRP A 365 -20.17 -9.65 -23.39
N ASN A 366 -20.03 -9.37 -24.70
CA ASN A 366 -18.96 -9.91 -25.53
C ASN A 366 -17.58 -9.32 -25.18
N ASP A 367 -17.54 -8.11 -24.64
CA ASP A 367 -16.32 -7.40 -24.27
C ASP A 367 -15.74 -7.86 -22.93
N MET A 368 -16.45 -8.73 -22.18
CA MET A 368 -16.04 -9.35 -20.91
C MET A 368 -14.99 -10.46 -21.09
N ASN A 369 -13.92 -10.16 -21.83
CA ASN A 369 -12.86 -11.08 -22.22
C ASN A 369 -11.56 -10.91 -21.42
N GLY A 370 -11.52 -10.01 -20.44
CA GLY A 370 -10.33 -9.72 -19.64
C GLY A 370 -9.37 -8.70 -20.23
N TYR A 371 -9.56 -8.22 -21.46
CA TYR A 371 -8.59 -7.35 -22.15
C TYR A 371 -9.18 -6.26 -23.07
N THR A 372 -10.47 -6.26 -23.40
CA THR A 372 -11.07 -5.15 -24.17
C THR A 372 -11.15 -3.88 -23.35
N MET A 373 -11.62 -3.97 -22.09
CA MET A 373 -11.86 -2.79 -21.27
C MET A 373 -10.56 -2.22 -20.66
N PRO A 374 -10.31 -0.90 -20.75
CA PRO A 374 -9.12 -0.28 -20.14
C PRO A 374 -9.02 -0.50 -18.63
N ILE A 375 -10.14 -0.42 -17.91
CA ILE A 375 -10.21 -0.63 -16.47
C ILE A 375 -9.77 -2.05 -16.08
N THR A 376 -10.19 -3.07 -16.84
CA THR A 376 -9.81 -4.48 -16.61
C THR A 376 -8.31 -4.70 -16.76
N ASN A 377 -7.72 -4.19 -17.84
CA ASN A 377 -6.28 -4.26 -18.08
C ASN A 377 -5.47 -3.63 -16.93
N LEU A 378 -5.97 -2.52 -16.36
CA LEU A 378 -5.27 -1.79 -15.30
C LEU A 378 -5.55 -2.37 -13.91
N ALA A 379 -6.68 -3.04 -13.70
CA ALA A 379 -6.91 -3.90 -12.56
C ALA A 379 -5.91 -5.08 -12.53
N ASP A 380 -5.70 -5.76 -13.66
CA ASP A 380 -4.70 -6.82 -13.77
C ASP A 380 -3.25 -6.27 -13.65
N LEU A 381 -2.99 -5.03 -14.09
CA LEU A 381 -1.71 -4.35 -13.83
C LEU A 381 -1.49 -4.04 -12.34
N ALA A 382 -2.54 -3.65 -11.61
CA ALA A 382 -2.47 -3.48 -10.16
C ALA A 382 -2.14 -4.82 -9.48
N VAL A 383 -2.70 -5.94 -9.96
CA VAL A 383 -2.32 -7.28 -9.50
C VAL A 383 -0.87 -7.64 -9.83
N ASN A 384 -0.39 -7.30 -11.03
CA ASN A 384 1.03 -7.45 -11.41
C ASN A 384 1.98 -6.62 -10.53
N LYS A 385 1.49 -5.55 -9.90
CA LYS A 385 2.20 -4.70 -8.91
C LYS A 385 1.98 -5.14 -7.46
N GLY A 386 1.43 -6.34 -7.25
CA GLY A 386 1.35 -7.03 -5.96
C GLY A 386 0.13 -6.69 -5.11
N ILE A 387 -0.90 -6.06 -5.69
CA ILE A 387 -2.15 -5.70 -5.02
C ILE A 387 -3.17 -6.83 -5.21
N VAL A 388 -3.91 -7.23 -4.18
CA VAL A 388 -5.10 -8.07 -4.35
C VAL A 388 -6.24 -7.18 -4.82
N VAL A 389 -6.81 -7.44 -6.00
CA VAL A 389 -7.99 -6.70 -6.49
C VAL A 389 -9.22 -7.60 -6.36
N CYS A 390 -10.18 -7.19 -5.53
CA CYS A 390 -11.51 -7.78 -5.42
C CYS A 390 -12.52 -6.87 -6.12
N ASN A 391 -13.34 -7.42 -7.02
CA ASN A 391 -14.44 -6.69 -7.64
C ASN A 391 -15.77 -7.43 -7.48
N SER A 392 -16.87 -6.69 -7.33
CA SER A 392 -18.22 -7.23 -7.44
C SER A 392 -18.43 -7.85 -8.83
N ALA A 393 -19.16 -8.97 -8.91
CA ALA A 393 -19.43 -9.63 -10.20
C ALA A 393 -20.48 -8.90 -11.05
N GLY A 394 -21.32 -8.07 -10.44
CA GLY A 394 -22.50 -7.46 -11.03
C GLY A 394 -23.82 -8.02 -10.46
N ASN A 395 -24.93 -7.33 -10.75
CA ASN A 395 -26.25 -7.62 -10.17
C ASN A 395 -27.30 -8.04 -11.22
N ASN A 396 -26.87 -8.55 -12.38
CA ASN A 396 -27.72 -8.92 -13.51
C ASN A 396 -27.75 -10.45 -13.78
N GLY A 397 -27.73 -11.28 -12.74
CA GLY A 397 -27.57 -12.74 -12.78
C GLY A 397 -28.70 -13.59 -13.41
N ASN A 398 -29.58 -13.02 -14.22
CA ASN A 398 -30.70 -13.70 -14.89
C ASN A 398 -30.65 -13.46 -16.42
N SER A 399 -29.71 -14.10 -17.11
CA SER A 399 -29.59 -14.04 -18.59
C SER A 399 -29.21 -15.39 -19.21
N SER A 400 -29.33 -15.48 -20.54
CA SER A 400 -28.83 -16.58 -21.37
C SER A 400 -27.34 -16.45 -21.73
N HIS A 401 -26.73 -15.29 -21.48
CA HIS A 401 -25.31 -15.00 -21.67
C HIS A 401 -24.65 -14.65 -20.32
N ASN A 402 -23.31 -14.46 -20.31
CA ASN A 402 -22.62 -13.96 -19.12
C ASN A 402 -23.10 -12.55 -18.77
N THR A 403 -23.09 -12.19 -17.49
CA THR A 403 -23.55 -10.86 -17.03
C THR A 403 -22.53 -10.15 -16.16
N LEU A 404 -21.25 -10.44 -16.41
CA LEU A 404 -20.12 -9.76 -15.81
C LEU A 404 -20.10 -8.27 -16.21
N ILE A 405 -19.42 -7.47 -15.39
CA ILE A 405 -19.15 -6.05 -15.61
C ILE A 405 -17.65 -5.80 -15.37
N GLY A 406 -17.03 -4.87 -16.09
CA GLY A 406 -15.60 -4.58 -15.93
C GLY A 406 -15.32 -3.84 -14.61
N PRO A 407 -14.24 -4.15 -13.85
CA PRO A 407 -13.12 -5.03 -14.19
C PRO A 407 -13.26 -6.50 -13.74
N ALA A 408 -14.47 -6.98 -13.45
CA ALA A 408 -14.72 -8.32 -12.92
C ALA A 408 -14.50 -9.47 -13.94
N ASP A 409 -14.22 -9.15 -15.20
CA ASP A 409 -13.78 -10.07 -16.25
C ASP A 409 -12.25 -10.29 -16.28
N GLY A 410 -11.49 -9.57 -15.44
CA GLY A 410 -10.02 -9.61 -15.38
C GLY A 410 -9.43 -10.97 -15.00
N ASP A 411 -8.24 -11.26 -15.54
CA ASP A 411 -7.55 -12.54 -15.39
C ASP A 411 -6.95 -12.76 -14.02
N SER A 412 -6.53 -11.70 -13.36
CA SER A 412 -5.90 -11.74 -12.06
C SER A 412 -6.81 -11.17 -10.95
N VAL A 413 -7.82 -10.37 -11.32
CA VAL A 413 -8.93 -9.93 -10.45
C VAL A 413 -9.65 -11.12 -9.77
N ILE A 414 -10.04 -10.93 -8.51
CA ILE A 414 -10.92 -11.82 -7.74
C ILE A 414 -12.35 -11.32 -7.89
N THR A 415 -13.16 -12.05 -8.66
CA THR A 415 -14.55 -11.69 -8.95
C THR A 415 -15.50 -12.29 -7.93
N VAL A 416 -16.31 -11.46 -7.29
CA VAL A 416 -17.08 -11.86 -6.11
C VAL A 416 -18.57 -11.91 -6.40
N GLY A 417 -19.15 -13.11 -6.34
CA GLY A 417 -20.59 -13.33 -6.42
C GLY A 417 -21.27 -13.26 -5.05
N ALA A 418 -22.61 -13.29 -5.06
CA ALA A 418 -23.45 -13.18 -3.87
C ALA A 418 -24.26 -14.45 -3.61
N VAL A 419 -24.32 -14.85 -2.34
CA VAL A 419 -25.27 -15.85 -1.82
C VAL A 419 -26.22 -15.24 -0.79
N THR A 420 -27.35 -15.91 -0.59
CA THR A 420 -28.26 -15.70 0.53
C THR A 420 -27.65 -16.20 1.84
N SER A 421 -28.31 -15.90 2.97
CA SER A 421 -27.98 -16.47 4.28
C SER A 421 -28.05 -18.01 4.34
N SER A 422 -28.76 -18.67 3.41
CA SER A 422 -28.79 -20.13 3.26
C SER A 422 -27.68 -20.70 2.37
N GLY A 423 -26.80 -19.86 1.80
CA GLY A 423 -25.74 -20.28 0.89
C GLY A 423 -26.18 -20.56 -0.55
N THR A 424 -27.43 -20.25 -0.91
CA THR A 424 -27.93 -20.35 -2.28
C THR A 424 -27.48 -19.13 -3.09
N ARG A 425 -27.15 -19.26 -4.38
CA ARG A 425 -26.86 -18.09 -5.24
C ARG A 425 -28.00 -17.08 -5.16
N SER A 426 -27.69 -15.83 -4.85
CA SER A 426 -28.65 -14.73 -4.95
C SER A 426 -29.03 -14.56 -6.41
N SER A 427 -30.33 -14.47 -6.75
CA SER A 427 -30.80 -14.44 -8.14
C SER A 427 -30.13 -13.35 -8.99
N PHE A 428 -29.94 -12.16 -8.40
CA PHE A 428 -29.23 -11.05 -9.02
C PHE A 428 -27.72 -11.28 -9.23
N SER A 429 -27.05 -12.20 -8.54
CA SER A 429 -25.59 -12.32 -8.61
C SER A 429 -25.13 -12.67 -10.04
N SER A 430 -24.44 -11.75 -10.71
CA SER A 430 -23.97 -11.95 -12.08
C SER A 430 -23.13 -13.22 -12.25
N VAL A 431 -23.18 -13.77 -13.47
CA VAL A 431 -22.65 -15.10 -13.83
C VAL A 431 -21.66 -14.99 -14.97
N GLY A 432 -20.67 -15.89 -14.98
CA GLY A 432 -19.72 -16.04 -16.08
C GLY A 432 -20.24 -16.94 -17.23
N PRO A 433 -19.34 -17.52 -18.04
CA PRO A 433 -17.89 -17.33 -18.00
C PRO A 433 -17.49 -15.98 -18.60
N SER A 434 -16.19 -15.67 -18.58
CA SER A 434 -15.64 -14.64 -19.47
C SER A 434 -15.71 -15.08 -20.96
N THR A 435 -15.54 -14.15 -21.90
CA THR A 435 -15.73 -14.40 -23.36
C THR A 435 -14.45 -14.66 -24.15
N ASP A 436 -13.29 -14.62 -23.50
CA ASP A 436 -12.03 -15.08 -24.09
C ASP A 436 -11.99 -16.61 -24.28
N VAL A 437 -10.96 -17.11 -24.98
CA VAL A 437 -10.84 -18.53 -25.35
C VAL A 437 -9.46 -19.06 -24.89
N PRO A 438 -9.41 -20.06 -23.99
CA PRO A 438 -10.53 -20.74 -23.34
C PRO A 438 -11.21 -19.87 -22.27
N ALA A 439 -12.54 -19.89 -22.26
CA ALA A 439 -13.37 -19.11 -21.34
C ALA A 439 -13.08 -19.45 -19.86
N ARG A 440 -12.92 -18.42 -19.03
CA ARG A 440 -12.54 -18.56 -17.61
C ARG A 440 -13.78 -18.59 -16.72
N ILE A 441 -13.73 -19.43 -15.68
CA ILE A 441 -14.80 -19.52 -14.69
C ILE A 441 -14.85 -18.22 -13.88
N LYS A 442 -16.03 -17.60 -13.88
CA LYS A 442 -16.38 -16.42 -13.09
C LYS A 442 -17.81 -16.62 -12.55
N PRO A 443 -18.17 -16.14 -11.34
CA PRO A 443 -17.29 -15.51 -10.35
C PRO A 443 -16.20 -16.46 -9.84
N ASP A 444 -15.23 -15.92 -9.10
CA ASP A 444 -14.18 -16.71 -8.46
C ASP A 444 -14.69 -17.38 -7.19
N VAL A 445 -15.33 -16.61 -6.31
CA VAL A 445 -15.82 -17.06 -5.01
C VAL A 445 -17.09 -16.30 -4.61
N MET A 446 -17.79 -16.84 -3.62
CA MET A 446 -19.04 -16.29 -3.10
C MET A 446 -18.90 -15.89 -1.63
N ALA A 447 -19.56 -14.80 -1.25
CA ALA A 447 -19.88 -14.46 0.14
C ALA A 447 -21.35 -14.00 0.24
N MET A 448 -21.85 -13.84 1.47
CA MET A 448 -23.22 -13.33 1.66
C MET A 448 -23.36 -11.94 1.03
N GLY A 449 -24.31 -11.79 0.12
CA GLY A 449 -24.62 -10.54 -0.57
C GLY A 449 -26.11 -10.20 -0.58
N SER A 450 -26.97 -11.04 0.01
CA SER A 450 -28.38 -10.70 0.22
C SER A 450 -28.67 -10.45 1.69
N SER A 451 -29.30 -9.32 1.98
CA SER A 451 -29.72 -8.89 3.31
C SER A 451 -28.57 -8.74 4.32
N ASN A 452 -27.40 -8.30 3.87
CA ASN A 452 -26.28 -7.95 4.73
C ASN A 452 -26.67 -6.83 5.72
N TYR A 453 -26.17 -6.92 6.95
CA TYR A 453 -26.35 -5.90 7.97
C TYR A 453 -25.16 -4.93 7.93
N ALA A 454 -25.43 -3.66 7.64
CA ALA A 454 -24.43 -2.62 7.36
C ALA A 454 -24.72 -1.33 8.14
N ALA A 455 -23.70 -0.49 8.35
CA ALA A 455 -23.85 0.82 8.99
C ALA A 455 -24.64 1.79 8.08
N SER A 456 -25.52 2.60 8.67
CA SER A 456 -26.34 3.59 7.95
C SER A 456 -25.54 4.83 7.54
N SER A 457 -25.91 5.42 6.40
CA SER A 457 -25.45 6.74 5.95
C SER A 457 -25.93 7.90 6.83
N SER A 458 -26.77 7.65 7.84
CA SER A 458 -27.27 8.64 8.79
C SER A 458 -27.44 8.07 10.22
N GLY A 459 -27.10 8.89 11.22
CA GLY A 459 -27.20 8.54 12.64
C GLY A 459 -26.23 7.44 13.06
N ASN A 460 -26.62 6.63 14.06
CA ASN A 460 -25.92 5.40 14.49
C ASN A 460 -26.80 4.16 14.27
N ASN A 461 -27.58 4.18 13.18
CA ASN A 461 -28.50 3.11 12.81
C ASN A 461 -27.82 2.13 11.85
N TYR A 462 -28.40 0.95 11.70
CA TYR A 462 -27.93 -0.07 10.76
C TYR A 462 -29.05 -0.45 9.80
N SER A 463 -28.69 -0.73 8.56
CA SER A 463 -29.63 -1.07 7.48
C SER A 463 -29.35 -2.44 6.89
N THR A 464 -30.37 -3.01 6.26
CA THR A 464 -30.28 -4.25 5.49
C THR A 464 -30.04 -3.91 4.02
N VAL A 465 -28.97 -4.44 3.42
CA VAL A 465 -28.56 -4.12 2.04
C VAL A 465 -28.33 -5.39 1.21
N SER A 466 -28.47 -5.33 -0.13
CA SER A 466 -28.33 -6.48 -1.03
C SER A 466 -27.67 -6.11 -2.36
N GLY A 467 -26.74 -6.96 -2.83
CA GLY A 467 -25.90 -6.76 -4.01
C GLY A 467 -24.57 -7.50 -3.89
N THR A 468 -23.94 -7.82 -5.02
CA THR A 468 -22.54 -8.32 -5.05
C THR A 468 -21.54 -7.30 -4.50
N SER A 469 -21.93 -6.02 -4.52
CA SER A 469 -21.31 -4.91 -3.81
C SER A 469 -21.08 -5.15 -2.31
N PHE A 470 -21.87 -6.01 -1.67
CA PHE A 470 -21.77 -6.29 -0.23
C PHE A 470 -21.04 -7.60 0.09
N SER A 471 -21.00 -8.55 -0.87
CA SER A 471 -20.13 -9.73 -0.77
C SER A 471 -18.66 -9.42 -1.12
N CYS A 472 -18.40 -8.43 -1.98
CA CYS A 472 -17.07 -7.96 -2.35
C CYS A 472 -16.20 -7.48 -1.17
N PRO A 473 -16.60 -6.48 -0.35
CA PRO A 473 -15.79 -5.98 0.77
C PRO A 473 -15.56 -7.05 1.83
N MET A 474 -16.52 -7.96 2.05
CA MET A 474 -16.32 -9.12 2.92
C MET A 474 -15.22 -10.06 2.40
N THR A 475 -15.17 -10.29 1.08
CA THR A 475 -14.14 -11.12 0.43
C THR A 475 -12.77 -10.45 0.45
N ALA A 476 -12.71 -9.14 0.20
CA ALA A 476 -11.49 -8.34 0.40
C ALA A 476 -11.02 -8.38 1.86
N GLY A 477 -11.95 -8.37 2.81
CA GLY A 477 -11.67 -8.59 4.22
C GLY A 477 -11.02 -9.96 4.48
N VAL A 478 -11.53 -11.05 3.89
CA VAL A 478 -10.87 -12.37 4.03
C VAL A 478 -9.47 -12.36 3.40
N CYS A 479 -9.27 -11.63 2.30
CA CYS A 479 -7.93 -11.41 1.75
C CYS A 479 -7.02 -10.67 2.75
N GLY A 480 -7.57 -9.73 3.53
CA GLY A 480 -6.88 -9.06 4.65
C GLY A 480 -6.54 -10.00 5.80
N LEU A 481 -7.42 -10.94 6.14
CA LEU A 481 -7.13 -12.00 7.11
C LEU A 481 -6.05 -12.97 6.61
N ILE A 482 -6.05 -13.32 5.32
CA ILE A 482 -5.00 -14.14 4.68
C ILE A 482 -3.65 -13.42 4.72
N LEU A 483 -3.60 -12.14 4.34
CA LEU A 483 -2.35 -11.38 4.29
C LEU A 483 -1.83 -10.97 5.67
N SER A 484 -2.69 -10.71 6.66
CA SER A 484 -2.25 -10.50 8.06
C SER A 484 -1.79 -11.80 8.74
N ALA A 485 -2.15 -12.96 8.17
CA ALA A 485 -1.64 -14.26 8.57
C ALA A 485 -0.31 -14.64 7.88
N ASN A 486 -0.05 -14.13 6.68
CA ASN A 486 1.22 -14.26 5.97
C ASN A 486 1.35 -13.14 4.92
N LYS A 487 2.11 -12.09 5.26
CA LYS A 487 2.23 -10.88 4.43
C LYS A 487 2.96 -11.07 3.10
N ASN A 488 3.69 -12.18 2.92
CA ASN A 488 4.53 -12.44 1.75
C ASN A 488 3.77 -13.12 0.59
N LEU A 489 2.51 -13.52 0.78
CA LEU A 489 1.71 -14.14 -0.28
C LEU A 489 1.47 -13.20 -1.46
N THR A 490 1.62 -13.71 -2.67
CA THR A 490 1.25 -12.99 -3.89
C THR A 490 -0.26 -12.93 -4.06
N PRO A 491 -0.82 -11.95 -4.78
CA PRO A 491 -2.26 -11.90 -5.02
C PRO A 491 -2.84 -13.17 -5.67
N ILE A 492 -2.06 -13.80 -6.56
CA ILE A 492 -2.44 -15.06 -7.20
C ILE A 492 -2.45 -16.22 -6.19
N GLN A 493 -1.53 -16.24 -5.22
CA GLN A 493 -1.57 -17.20 -4.11
C GLN A 493 -2.80 -16.96 -3.22
N VAL A 494 -3.11 -15.71 -2.86
CA VAL A 494 -4.31 -15.36 -2.08
C VAL A 494 -5.58 -15.85 -2.79
N ARG A 495 -5.75 -15.54 -4.08
CA ARG A 495 -6.88 -16.03 -4.89
C ARG A 495 -6.95 -17.55 -4.96
N ASN A 496 -5.81 -18.22 -5.18
CA ASN A 496 -5.77 -19.67 -5.27
C ASN A 496 -6.08 -20.35 -3.92
N ILE A 497 -5.73 -19.73 -2.79
CA ILE A 497 -6.12 -20.19 -1.46
C ILE A 497 -7.65 -20.10 -1.30
N LEU A 498 -8.27 -18.96 -1.65
CA LEU A 498 -9.73 -18.80 -1.61
C LEU A 498 -10.44 -19.84 -2.49
N ARG A 499 -10.03 -19.96 -3.75
CA ARG A 499 -10.57 -20.95 -4.71
C ARG A 499 -10.39 -22.39 -4.21
N LYS A 500 -9.31 -22.73 -3.52
CA LYS A 500 -9.00 -24.10 -3.04
C LYS A 500 -9.92 -24.59 -1.91
N PHE A 501 -10.53 -23.68 -1.15
CA PHE A 501 -11.39 -24.04 -0.02
C PHE A 501 -12.84 -23.58 -0.17
N GLY A 502 -13.20 -23.04 -1.34
CA GLY A 502 -14.57 -22.68 -1.65
C GLY A 502 -15.49 -23.90 -1.64
N SER A 503 -16.75 -23.72 -1.25
CA SER A 503 -17.74 -24.81 -1.07
C SER A 503 -18.04 -25.64 -2.32
N ASN A 504 -17.61 -25.20 -3.50
CA ASN A 504 -17.86 -25.82 -4.81
C ASN A 504 -16.54 -26.24 -5.51
N THR A 505 -15.42 -26.33 -4.79
CA THR A 505 -14.08 -26.63 -5.34
C THR A 505 -14.01 -27.91 -6.19
N ASN A 506 -14.84 -28.92 -5.89
CA ASN A 506 -14.86 -30.20 -6.62
C ASN A 506 -15.57 -30.12 -7.98
N SER A 507 -16.46 -29.12 -8.17
CA SER A 507 -17.23 -28.92 -9.40
C SER A 507 -17.39 -27.42 -9.74
N PRO A 508 -16.30 -26.65 -9.91
CA PRO A 508 -16.38 -25.21 -10.14
C PRO A 508 -17.17 -24.89 -11.40
N ASN A 509 -17.99 -23.84 -11.36
CA ASN A 509 -18.90 -23.49 -12.45
C ASN A 509 -19.18 -21.98 -12.53
N ASN A 510 -19.84 -21.55 -13.59
CA ASN A 510 -20.05 -20.14 -13.90
C ASN A 510 -21.12 -19.43 -13.07
N THR A 511 -21.75 -20.10 -12.10
CA THR A 511 -22.82 -19.51 -11.26
C THR A 511 -22.39 -19.36 -9.80
N MET A 512 -21.59 -20.30 -9.29
CA MET A 512 -21.05 -20.30 -7.93
C MET A 512 -19.53 -20.12 -7.87
N GLY A 513 -18.83 -20.12 -9.01
CA GLY A 513 -17.37 -20.17 -9.04
C GLY A 513 -16.84 -21.42 -8.34
N TRP A 514 -15.80 -21.22 -7.52
CA TRP A 514 -15.31 -22.22 -6.57
C TRP A 514 -16.15 -22.29 -5.28
N GLY A 515 -17.18 -21.47 -5.12
CA GLY A 515 -18.17 -21.54 -4.04
C GLY A 515 -17.96 -20.56 -2.89
N ILE A 516 -18.66 -20.79 -1.79
CA ILE A 516 -18.62 -19.96 -0.59
C ILE A 516 -17.26 -20.08 0.10
N ILE A 517 -16.65 -18.95 0.44
CA ILE A 517 -15.33 -18.87 1.07
C ILE A 517 -15.29 -19.59 2.43
N ASP A 518 -14.22 -20.36 2.67
CA ASP A 518 -13.86 -20.87 3.99
C ASP A 518 -12.66 -20.06 4.53
N ALA A 519 -12.93 -18.95 5.24
CA ALA A 519 -11.89 -18.05 5.72
C ALA A 519 -10.93 -18.76 6.69
N LYS A 520 -11.43 -19.72 7.47
CA LYS A 520 -10.63 -20.47 8.44
C LYS A 520 -9.56 -21.32 7.75
N LYS A 521 -9.94 -22.18 6.80
CA LYS A 521 -8.98 -22.99 6.03
C LYS A 521 -8.04 -22.11 5.20
N SER A 522 -8.54 -20.97 4.74
CA SER A 522 -7.74 -20.01 3.97
C SER A 522 -6.62 -19.39 4.82
N ALA A 523 -6.95 -18.83 5.99
CA ALA A 523 -5.97 -18.30 6.93
C ALA A 523 -5.03 -19.39 7.49
N ASP A 524 -5.55 -20.59 7.79
CA ASP A 524 -4.73 -21.74 8.20
C ASP A 524 -3.68 -22.11 7.13
N THR A 525 -4.06 -22.04 5.86
CA THR A 525 -3.15 -22.34 4.75
C THR A 525 -2.16 -21.21 4.52
N ALA A 526 -2.57 -19.96 4.69
CA ALA A 526 -1.68 -18.81 4.63
C ALA A 526 -0.53 -18.93 5.64
N ARG A 527 -0.85 -19.25 6.91
CA ARG A 527 0.15 -19.51 7.96
C ARG A 527 1.05 -20.70 7.62
N LYS A 528 0.48 -21.81 7.14
CA LYS A 528 1.27 -23.01 6.75
C LYS A 528 2.23 -22.78 5.58
N LEU A 529 2.02 -21.72 4.81
CA LEU A 529 2.92 -21.28 3.73
C LEU A 529 3.93 -20.23 4.18
N ASP A 530 3.87 -19.80 5.44
CA ASP A 530 4.88 -18.91 5.98
C ASP A 530 6.13 -19.70 6.39
N VAL A 531 7.27 -19.15 6.01
CA VAL A 531 8.60 -19.74 6.16
C VAL A 531 9.60 -18.72 6.71
N THR A 532 9.11 -17.56 7.14
CA THR A 532 9.94 -16.48 7.69
C THR A 532 9.89 -16.56 9.21
N PRO A 533 11.04 -16.64 9.91
CA PRO A 533 11.06 -16.59 11.36
C PRO A 533 10.83 -15.15 11.86
N PRO A 534 10.35 -14.95 13.11
CA PRO A 534 10.19 -13.62 13.68
C PRO A 534 11.49 -12.79 13.65
N GLU A 535 11.40 -11.51 13.31
CA GLU A 535 12.51 -10.57 13.34
C GLU A 535 12.59 -9.87 14.71
N ILE A 536 13.74 -9.92 15.37
CA ILE A 536 14.00 -9.20 16.63
C ILE A 536 14.93 -8.01 16.36
N LYS A 537 14.55 -6.83 16.82
CA LYS A 537 15.33 -5.58 16.74
C LYS A 537 15.60 -5.03 18.14
N TYR A 538 16.88 -4.93 18.48
CA TYR A 538 17.41 -4.30 19.69
C TYR A 538 18.59 -3.42 19.31
N THR A 539 18.55 -2.14 19.67
CA THR A 539 19.49 -1.11 19.18
C THR A 539 20.34 -0.46 20.28
N HIS A 540 20.15 -0.86 21.54
CA HIS A 540 20.88 -0.29 22.68
C HIS A 540 22.08 -1.16 23.01
N GLN A 541 23.24 -0.57 23.31
CA GLN A 541 24.39 -1.30 23.86
C GLN A 541 24.63 -0.87 25.30
N LEU A 542 24.49 -1.81 26.22
CA LEU A 542 24.82 -1.64 27.63
C LEU A 542 26.24 -2.15 27.84
N ASN A 543 27.18 -1.26 28.17
CA ASN A 543 28.57 -1.67 28.45
C ASN A 543 28.82 -1.84 29.96
N THR A 544 28.21 -0.98 30.80
CA THR A 544 28.32 -1.04 32.27
C THR A 544 27.09 -0.42 32.91
N VAL A 545 26.61 -1.00 34.02
CA VAL A 545 25.56 -0.45 34.89
C VAL A 545 26.15 -0.16 36.27
N THR A 546 25.76 0.98 36.85
CA THR A 546 26.42 1.57 38.03
C THR A 546 25.77 1.21 39.37
N ASN A 547 24.70 0.41 39.35
CA ASN A 547 23.96 0.00 40.54
C ASN A 547 23.45 -1.44 40.40
N THR A 548 22.92 -1.98 41.49
CA THR A 548 22.39 -3.34 41.59
C THR A 548 20.89 -3.42 41.27
N ASN A 549 20.31 -2.42 40.57
CA ASN A 549 18.89 -2.42 40.23
C ASN A 549 18.60 -3.32 39.00
N PRO A 550 17.32 -3.70 38.76
CA PRO A 550 16.94 -4.41 37.54
C PRO A 550 17.25 -3.62 36.27
N VAL A 551 17.72 -4.32 35.24
CA VAL A 551 18.14 -3.73 33.96
C VAL A 551 17.04 -3.95 32.92
N ILE A 552 16.53 -2.84 32.38
CA ILE A 552 15.40 -2.85 31.43
C ILE A 552 15.89 -3.00 29.99
N ILE A 553 15.53 -4.10 29.34
CA ILE A 553 15.80 -4.38 27.94
C ILE A 553 14.53 -4.13 27.13
N ARG A 554 14.60 -3.28 26.10
CA ARG A 554 13.47 -2.96 25.22
C ARG A 554 13.79 -3.39 23.79
N CYS A 555 12.99 -4.27 23.22
CA CYS A 555 13.15 -4.71 21.83
C CYS A 555 11.84 -4.57 21.06
N LYS A 556 11.96 -4.46 19.74
CA LYS A 556 10.86 -4.61 18.79
C LYS A 556 10.90 -6.02 18.23
N ILE A 557 9.79 -6.73 18.18
CA ILE A 557 9.69 -8.06 17.58
C ILE A 557 8.51 -8.08 16.61
N THR A 558 8.79 -8.38 15.35
CA THR A 558 7.83 -8.35 14.24
C THR A 558 7.90 -9.65 13.46
N ASP A 559 6.79 -10.05 12.86
CA ASP A 559 6.70 -11.31 12.13
C ASP A 559 6.02 -11.09 10.76
N ASN A 560 5.90 -12.14 9.96
CA ASN A 560 5.07 -12.16 8.76
C ASN A 560 3.58 -12.33 9.04
N GLY A 561 3.24 -12.97 10.16
CA GLY A 561 1.90 -13.08 10.71
C GLY A 561 1.78 -12.50 12.11
N ILE A 562 0.93 -13.12 12.95
CA ILE A 562 0.72 -12.71 14.34
C ILE A 562 1.49 -13.63 15.28
N ILE A 563 2.46 -13.04 15.99
CA ILE A 563 3.13 -13.67 17.14
C ILE A 563 2.05 -13.96 18.20
N ARG A 564 1.59 -15.21 18.28
CA ARG A 564 0.50 -15.60 19.18
C ARG A 564 0.90 -15.38 20.64
N ASN A 565 0.26 -14.40 21.26
CA ASN A 565 0.49 -14.06 22.66
C ASN A 565 -0.35 -14.93 23.63
N ARG A 566 -0.17 -16.26 23.57
CA ARG A 566 -0.67 -17.13 24.65
C ARG A 566 0.30 -17.04 25.82
N VAL A 567 -0.27 -16.88 27.01
CA VAL A 567 0.41 -16.46 28.23
C VAL A 567 1.33 -17.57 28.75
N ASN A 568 2.52 -17.72 28.15
CA ASN A 568 3.77 -18.23 28.75
C ASN A 568 4.90 -18.56 27.75
N GLU A 569 4.74 -18.45 26.42
CA GLU A 569 5.66 -19.11 25.48
C GLU A 569 6.68 -18.19 24.79
N SER A 570 6.29 -17.06 24.18
CA SER A 570 7.17 -16.21 23.36
C SER A 570 6.77 -14.72 23.48
N PRO A 571 7.72 -13.76 23.41
CA PRO A 571 9.17 -13.90 23.40
C PRO A 571 9.78 -14.16 24.79
N LYS A 572 11.05 -14.56 24.81
CA LYS A 572 11.85 -14.82 26.02
C LYS A 572 13.17 -14.05 25.99
N LEU A 573 13.71 -13.75 27.16
CA LEU A 573 15.10 -13.30 27.33
C LEU A 573 15.82 -14.28 28.24
N TYR A 574 17.03 -14.67 27.85
CA TYR A 574 17.90 -15.52 28.63
C TYR A 574 19.10 -14.71 29.10
N TYR A 575 19.43 -14.80 30.39
CA TYR A 575 20.61 -14.16 30.94
C TYR A 575 21.40 -15.11 31.83
N ARG A 576 22.71 -14.88 31.95
CA ARG A 576 23.58 -15.54 32.94
C ARG A 576 24.55 -14.54 33.55
N LYS A 577 25.05 -14.84 34.73
CA LYS A 577 25.95 -13.97 35.50
C LYS A 577 27.30 -14.67 35.70
N PHE A 578 28.40 -13.97 35.48
CA PHE A 578 29.74 -14.38 35.86
C PHE A 578 30.05 -13.78 37.24
N ILE A 579 30.16 -14.63 38.26
CA ILE A 579 30.39 -14.25 39.65
C ILE A 579 31.35 -15.29 40.25
N TYR A 580 32.26 -14.86 41.14
CA TYR A 580 33.23 -15.74 41.80
C TYR A 580 34.01 -16.65 40.82
N ASN A 581 34.50 -16.07 39.71
CA ASN A 581 35.23 -16.74 38.64
C ASN A 581 34.47 -17.87 37.89
N SER A 582 33.14 -17.91 37.97
CA SER A 582 32.32 -18.92 37.31
C SER A 582 31.08 -18.32 36.64
N TRP A 583 30.60 -18.95 35.57
CA TRP A 583 29.32 -18.61 34.93
C TRP A 583 28.18 -19.39 35.57
N SER A 584 27.08 -18.69 35.91
CA SER A 584 25.81 -19.34 36.21
C SER A 584 25.25 -20.07 34.97
N ALA A 585 24.33 -21.01 35.19
CA ALA A 585 23.41 -21.45 34.16
C ALA A 585 22.57 -20.25 33.63
N PHE A 586 22.01 -20.39 32.43
CA PHE A 586 21.06 -19.41 31.89
C PHE A 586 19.75 -19.44 32.67
N SER A 587 19.32 -18.28 33.14
CA SER A 587 17.98 -18.02 33.65
C SER A 587 17.12 -17.42 32.53
N MET A 588 15.89 -17.94 32.38
CA MET A 588 14.91 -17.47 31.41
C MET A 588 13.92 -16.50 32.08
N ILE A 589 13.59 -15.39 31.43
CA ILE A 589 12.53 -14.47 31.84
C ILE A 589 11.54 -14.20 30.70
N GLY A 590 10.28 -13.98 31.06
CA GLY A 590 9.27 -13.40 30.17
C GLY A 590 9.39 -11.88 30.10
N TYR A 591 8.66 -11.27 29.16
CA TYR A 591 8.51 -9.82 29.11
C TYR A 591 7.67 -9.34 30.33
N SER A 592 7.99 -8.15 30.86
CA SER A 592 7.24 -7.50 31.94
C SER A 592 6.06 -6.68 31.42
N SER A 593 6.13 -6.20 30.18
CA SER A 593 5.04 -5.51 29.49
C SER A 593 5.27 -5.49 27.98
N TYR A 594 4.21 -5.21 27.20
CA TYR A 594 4.28 -5.07 25.76
C TYR A 594 3.30 -3.99 25.26
N SER A 595 3.52 -3.48 24.05
CA SER A 595 2.61 -2.57 23.35
C SER A 595 2.79 -2.73 21.85
N GLY A 596 1.81 -3.34 21.18
CA GLY A 596 1.96 -3.78 19.79
C GLY A 596 3.14 -4.72 19.61
N ASP A 597 4.08 -4.34 18.75
CA ASP A 597 5.30 -5.08 18.43
C ASP A 597 6.50 -4.78 19.38
N LYS A 598 6.28 -4.00 20.46
CA LYS A 598 7.33 -3.60 21.41
C LYS A 598 7.21 -4.40 22.70
N TYR A 599 8.33 -4.99 23.13
CA TYR A 599 8.43 -5.81 24.35
C TYR A 599 9.47 -5.25 25.30
N ILE A 600 9.16 -5.31 26.60
CA ILE A 600 10.04 -4.87 27.68
C ILE A 600 10.37 -6.07 28.57
N PHE A 601 11.64 -6.32 28.83
CA PHE A 601 12.13 -7.32 29.78
C PHE A 601 12.87 -6.64 30.93
N SER A 602 12.87 -7.26 32.10
CA SER A 602 13.57 -6.78 33.29
C SER A 602 14.53 -7.86 33.79
N ILE A 603 15.83 -7.71 33.49
CA ILE A 603 16.86 -8.61 34.03
C ILE A 603 17.04 -8.27 35.51
N PRO A 604 16.86 -9.23 36.45
CA PRO A 604 17.04 -8.97 37.87
C PRO A 604 18.44 -8.44 38.18
N GLY A 605 18.48 -7.41 39.04
CA GLY A 605 19.71 -6.84 39.59
C GLY A 605 20.65 -7.89 40.18
N GLY A 606 21.92 -7.56 40.34
CA GLY A 606 22.93 -8.54 40.74
C GLY A 606 24.11 -7.92 41.45
N ASP A 607 25.01 -8.80 41.89
CA ASP A 607 26.17 -8.45 42.69
C ASP A 607 27.14 -7.52 41.96
N THR A 608 27.73 -6.62 42.73
CA THR A 608 28.80 -5.74 42.24
C THR A 608 29.96 -6.56 41.69
N LYS A 609 30.54 -6.11 40.56
CA LYS A 609 31.60 -6.78 39.77
C LYS A 609 31.14 -8.00 38.96
N ALA A 610 29.84 -8.34 38.95
CA ALA A 610 29.33 -9.36 38.04
C ALA A 610 29.43 -8.91 36.56
N ILE A 611 29.69 -9.86 35.66
CA ILE A 611 29.47 -9.69 34.21
C ILE A 611 28.16 -10.38 33.88
N VAL A 612 27.22 -9.70 33.24
CA VAL A 612 25.99 -10.31 32.75
C VAL A 612 26.13 -10.55 31.25
N GLU A 613 25.73 -11.72 30.78
CA GLU A 613 25.47 -12.00 29.37
C GLU A 613 23.99 -12.23 29.15
N PHE A 614 23.43 -11.78 28.03
CA PHE A 614 22.06 -12.07 27.65
C PHE A 614 21.84 -12.18 26.14
N TYR A 615 20.74 -12.85 25.77
CA TYR A 615 20.18 -12.86 24.42
C TYR A 615 18.65 -12.91 24.47
N ILE A 616 18.01 -12.44 23.41
CA ILE A 616 16.56 -12.43 23.24
C ILE A 616 16.20 -13.55 22.27
N ALA A 617 15.07 -14.22 22.49
CA ALA A 617 14.54 -15.25 21.62
C ALA A 617 13.05 -15.04 21.37
N SER A 618 12.61 -15.34 20.15
CA SER A 618 11.20 -15.37 19.78
C SER A 618 10.96 -16.52 18.81
N GLN A 619 9.75 -17.06 18.85
CA GLN A 619 9.29 -18.05 17.89
C GLN A 619 7.88 -17.72 17.40
N ASP A 620 7.60 -18.08 16.15
CA ASP A 620 6.23 -18.22 15.66
C ASP A 620 5.72 -19.63 15.99
N ILE A 621 4.74 -19.71 16.89
CA ILE A 621 4.03 -20.95 17.26
C ILE A 621 2.80 -21.23 16.39
N ALA A 622 2.47 -20.36 15.44
CA ALA A 622 1.31 -20.54 14.57
C ALA A 622 1.60 -21.48 13.37
N LEU A 623 2.86 -21.87 13.19
CA LEU A 623 3.34 -22.80 12.16
C LEU A 623 3.29 -24.26 12.65
N PRO A 624 3.06 -25.25 11.76
CA PRO A 624 3.19 -26.67 12.10
C PRO A 624 4.61 -27.07 12.53
N VAL A 625 5.61 -26.34 12.06
CA VAL A 625 7.00 -26.41 12.50
C VAL A 625 7.38 -25.00 12.97
N PRO A 626 7.37 -24.73 14.29
CA PRO A 626 7.65 -23.40 14.80
C PRO A 626 9.03 -22.89 14.36
N LEU A 627 9.09 -21.63 13.93
CA LEU A 627 10.33 -20.99 13.51
C LEU A 627 10.82 -20.07 14.62
N CYS A 628 12.08 -20.22 15.05
CA CYS A 628 12.68 -19.42 16.12
C CYS A 628 13.85 -18.57 15.63
N THR A 629 13.87 -17.32 16.09
CA THR A 629 15.01 -16.39 15.97
C THR A 629 15.59 -16.10 17.35
N THR A 630 16.92 -15.97 17.39
CA THR A 630 17.67 -15.42 18.52
C THR A 630 18.35 -14.12 18.12
N LEU A 631 18.51 -13.20 19.08
CA LEU A 631 19.31 -11.99 18.93
C LEU A 631 20.28 -11.85 20.14
N PRO A 632 21.60 -11.94 19.94
CA PRO A 632 22.30 -12.13 18.64
C PRO A 632 21.98 -13.48 17.99
N ALA A 633 22.18 -13.58 16.68
CA ALA A 633 21.82 -14.77 15.90
C ALA A 633 22.72 -15.98 16.19
N GLY A 634 22.18 -17.19 15.96
CA GLY A 634 22.90 -18.46 16.03
C GLY A 634 22.48 -19.41 17.15
N GLY A 635 21.47 -19.06 17.95
CA GLY A 635 20.80 -19.97 18.88
C GLY A 635 19.52 -20.57 18.28
N SER A 636 18.93 -21.55 18.95
CA SER A 636 17.79 -22.33 18.45
C SER A 636 16.95 -22.94 19.59
N GLY A 637 15.98 -23.80 19.26
CA GLY A 637 15.03 -24.36 20.22
C GLY A 637 13.68 -23.63 20.20
N VAL A 638 12.58 -24.38 20.31
CA VAL A 638 11.23 -23.91 20.00
C VAL A 638 10.19 -24.16 21.09
N ASN A 639 10.60 -24.58 22.29
CA ASN A 639 9.75 -24.75 23.46
C ASN A 639 10.63 -24.96 24.71
N PRO A 640 10.99 -23.90 25.45
CA PRO A 640 10.81 -22.48 25.13
C PRO A 640 11.68 -21.99 23.93
N PRO A 641 11.37 -20.83 23.32
CA PRO A 641 12.14 -20.26 22.20
C PRO A 641 13.56 -19.96 22.62
N GLY A 642 14.55 -20.36 21.83
CA GLY A 642 15.96 -20.05 22.11
C GLY A 642 16.53 -20.81 23.31
N SER A 643 16.00 -21.99 23.63
CA SER A 643 16.54 -22.87 24.69
C SER A 643 17.99 -23.32 24.45
N ILE A 644 18.49 -23.22 23.21
CA ILE A 644 19.89 -23.37 22.83
C ILE A 644 20.46 -21.97 22.55
N ALA A 645 21.44 -21.55 23.36
CA ALA A 645 21.98 -20.20 23.31
C ALA A 645 22.84 -19.93 22.06
N PRO A 646 22.77 -18.72 21.47
CA PRO A 646 23.71 -18.29 20.43
C PRO A 646 25.14 -18.22 20.98
N VAL A 647 26.14 -18.32 20.08
CA VAL A 647 27.57 -18.15 20.43
C VAL A 647 27.86 -16.70 20.84
N GLN A 648 27.36 -15.73 20.06
CA GLN A 648 27.46 -14.30 20.37
C GLN A 648 26.32 -13.87 21.30
N ARG A 649 26.62 -12.99 22.27
CA ARG A 649 25.65 -12.49 23.27
C ARG A 649 25.92 -11.03 23.58
N TYR A 650 24.90 -10.30 24.00
CA TYR A 650 25.09 -8.98 24.59
C TYR A 650 25.68 -9.15 26.00
N SER A 651 26.53 -8.23 26.43
CA SER A 651 27.11 -8.30 27.77
C SER A 651 27.35 -6.92 28.37
N TYR A 652 27.11 -6.79 29.68
CA TYR A 652 27.38 -5.60 30.48
C TYR A 652 28.01 -5.95 31.83
N LYS A 653 28.79 -5.03 32.41
CA LYS A 653 29.36 -5.17 33.76
C LYS A 653 28.49 -4.47 34.80
N VAL A 654 28.37 -5.04 36.00
CA VAL A 654 27.81 -4.36 37.19
C VAL A 654 28.98 -3.75 37.97
N ALA A 655 29.04 -2.42 38.12
CA ALA A 655 30.11 -1.76 38.86
C ALA A 655 29.94 -1.91 40.39
N ALA A 656 31.02 -1.72 41.15
CA ALA A 656 30.98 -1.67 42.60
C ALA A 656 30.75 -0.25 43.12
N VAL A 657 29.82 -0.09 44.06
CA VAL A 657 29.47 1.21 44.64
C VAL A 657 30.49 1.61 45.72
N SER A 658 31.75 1.81 45.32
CA SER A 658 32.78 2.60 46.03
C SER A 658 34.12 2.57 45.28
N SER A 659 34.34 3.53 44.39
CA SER A 659 35.68 4.06 44.11
C SER A 659 35.57 5.48 43.56
N LEU A 660 35.46 6.42 44.50
CA LEU A 660 35.75 7.84 44.37
C LEU A 660 34.89 8.74 43.46
N ILE A 661 34.89 9.98 43.92
CA ILE A 661 34.25 11.20 43.43
C ILE A 661 34.59 11.48 41.95
N SER A 662 33.63 12.14 41.28
CA SER A 662 33.59 12.54 39.86
C SER A 662 33.48 11.40 38.84
N ASP A 663 32.24 10.99 38.55
CA ASP A 663 31.76 10.94 37.17
C ASP A 663 30.23 11.09 37.11
N LYS A 664 29.75 12.25 36.62
CA LYS A 664 28.34 12.67 36.59
C LYS A 664 27.61 12.25 35.30
N PHE A 665 27.97 11.14 34.64
CA PHE A 665 27.44 10.85 33.29
C PHE A 665 26.61 9.58 33.13
N ASN A 666 25.29 9.77 33.17
CA ASN A 666 24.37 9.31 32.11
C ASN A 666 22.96 9.92 32.32
N GLN A 667 22.87 11.26 32.36
CA GLN A 667 21.66 11.95 31.92
C GLN A 667 21.88 12.33 30.45
N GLU A 668 20.98 11.88 29.57
CA GLU A 668 20.92 12.44 28.22
C GLU A 668 20.62 13.96 28.32
N PRO A 669 21.05 14.78 27.34
CA PRO A 669 20.69 16.19 27.32
C PRO A 669 19.17 16.30 27.26
N GLU A 670 18.54 16.84 28.30
CA GLU A 670 17.10 17.05 28.32
C GLU A 670 16.84 18.52 28.01
N ILE A 671 16.03 18.83 26.99
CA ILE A 671 15.55 20.20 26.73
C ILE A 671 14.05 20.30 26.90
N ASN A 672 13.55 21.32 27.61
CA ASN A 672 12.11 21.60 27.73
C ASN A 672 11.87 23.12 27.71
N CYS A 673 10.65 23.56 27.42
CA CYS A 673 10.25 24.96 27.51
C CYS A 673 9.06 25.14 28.47
N SER A 674 9.08 26.20 29.27
CA SER A 674 7.98 26.55 30.18
C SER A 674 7.83 28.08 30.32
N PRO A 675 6.61 28.63 30.24
CA PRO A 675 5.34 27.95 29.94
C PRO A 675 5.26 27.45 28.49
N ASN A 676 4.34 26.54 28.19
CA ASN A 676 4.01 26.08 26.84
C ASN A 676 2.56 25.52 26.82
N PRO A 677 1.58 26.18 26.18
CA PRO A 677 1.70 27.40 25.37
C PRO A 677 2.23 28.62 26.13
N PHE A 678 2.73 29.62 25.40
CA PHE A 678 3.34 30.83 25.98
C PHE A 678 2.85 32.12 25.33
N ASN A 679 2.87 33.23 26.08
CA ASN A 679 2.52 34.58 25.63
C ASN A 679 3.34 35.65 26.39
N PRO A 680 4.07 36.56 25.72
CA PRO A 680 4.74 36.38 24.43
C PRO A 680 6.08 35.63 24.58
N SER A 681 6.51 35.29 25.81
CA SER A 681 7.82 34.69 26.08
C SER A 681 7.77 33.39 26.88
N THR A 682 8.69 32.46 26.59
CA THR A 682 8.93 31.21 27.32
C THR A 682 10.40 31.08 27.71
N SER A 683 10.72 30.26 28.71
CA SER A 683 12.11 29.91 29.04
C SER A 683 12.41 28.49 28.55
N ILE A 684 13.42 28.35 27.70
CA ILE A 684 13.89 27.06 27.19
C ILE A 684 15.09 26.64 28.03
N SER A 685 14.90 25.60 28.84
CA SER A 685 15.91 25.06 29.76
C SER A 685 16.47 23.75 29.22
N TYR A 686 17.78 23.58 29.27
CA TYR A 686 18.45 22.34 28.87
C TYR A 686 19.59 21.94 29.80
N SER A 687 19.84 20.64 29.93
CA SER A 687 21.08 20.11 30.50
C SER A 687 22.09 19.80 29.39
N LEU A 688 23.35 20.13 29.64
CA LEU A 688 24.49 19.58 28.91
C LEU A 688 25.15 18.56 29.83
N PRO A 689 25.27 17.28 29.41
CA PRO A 689 26.12 16.36 30.10
C PRO A 689 27.58 16.83 29.95
N GLN A 690 28.17 16.75 28.77
CA GLN A 690 29.56 17.12 28.57
C GLN A 690 29.71 18.53 27.98
N ALA A 691 30.84 19.18 28.26
CA ALA A 691 31.21 20.46 27.66
C ALA A 691 31.36 20.34 26.14
N GLY A 692 30.86 21.32 25.39
CA GLY A 692 30.85 21.24 23.92
C GLY A 692 30.24 22.46 23.23
N ASN A 693 30.30 22.47 21.90
CA ASN A 693 29.65 23.48 21.08
C ASN A 693 28.14 23.23 21.02
N VAL A 694 27.36 24.18 21.52
CA VAL A 694 25.90 24.11 21.62
C VAL A 694 25.25 25.05 20.61
N VAL A 695 24.30 24.51 19.85
CA VAL A 695 23.47 25.29 18.94
C VAL A 695 22.00 25.09 19.29
N LEU A 696 21.34 26.14 19.80
CA LEU A 696 19.90 26.18 20.05
C LEU A 696 19.25 27.12 19.04
N LYS A 697 18.36 26.59 18.20
CA LYS A 697 17.63 27.35 17.15
C LYS A 697 16.13 27.11 17.22
N VAL A 698 15.37 28.14 16.88
CA VAL A 698 13.91 28.10 16.71
C VAL A 698 13.57 28.14 15.22
N PHE A 699 12.58 27.35 14.83
CA PHE A 699 12.11 27.15 13.46
C PHE A 699 10.59 27.34 13.38
N ASP A 700 10.10 27.81 12.24
CA ASP A 700 8.68 27.79 11.89
C ASP A 700 8.26 26.41 11.33
N ILE A 701 6.96 26.26 11.00
CA ILE A 701 6.38 25.03 10.48
C ILE A 701 6.92 24.61 9.10
N SER A 702 7.52 25.52 8.34
CA SER A 702 8.19 25.22 7.06
C SER A 702 9.62 24.67 7.24
N GLY A 703 10.12 24.65 8.48
CA GLY A 703 11.50 24.27 8.79
C GLY A 703 12.52 25.39 8.57
N LYS A 704 12.07 26.63 8.34
CA LYS A 704 12.96 27.80 8.25
C LYS A 704 13.34 28.28 9.66
N ALA A 705 14.62 28.55 9.87
CA ALA A 705 15.11 29.06 11.15
C ALA A 705 14.67 30.52 11.34
N VAL A 706 13.93 30.81 12.41
CA VAL A 706 13.43 32.15 12.74
C VAL A 706 14.28 32.86 13.80
N LYS A 707 15.00 32.11 14.67
CA LYS A 707 15.95 32.69 15.62
C LYS A 707 17.03 31.69 16.02
N THR A 708 18.25 32.17 16.25
CA THR A 708 19.31 31.43 16.96
C THR A 708 19.39 31.98 18.38
N LEU A 709 19.33 31.10 19.38
CA LEU A 709 19.32 31.47 20.79
C LEU A 709 20.66 31.19 21.48
N VAL A 710 21.38 30.15 21.02
CA VAL A 710 22.71 29.75 21.50
C VAL A 710 23.50 29.25 20.29
N ASN A 711 24.78 29.62 20.21
CA ASN A 711 25.73 29.14 19.20
C ASN A 711 27.17 29.35 19.69
N GLU A 712 27.53 28.69 20.79
CA GLU A 712 28.80 28.90 21.51
C GLU A 712 29.28 27.62 22.20
N PHE A 713 30.51 27.63 22.70
CA PHE A 713 31.03 26.56 23.55
C PHE A 713 30.55 26.74 24.99
N GLN A 714 29.93 25.71 25.58
CA GLN A 714 29.43 25.72 26.94
C GLN A 714 30.01 24.55 27.74
N SER A 715 30.15 24.74 29.06
CA SER A 715 30.64 23.70 29.98
C SER A 715 29.55 22.68 30.32
N GLU A 716 29.89 21.62 31.06
CA GLU A 716 28.86 20.77 31.67
C GLU A 716 27.96 21.58 32.62
N GLY A 717 26.63 21.35 32.60
CA GLY A 717 25.73 22.12 33.44
C GLY A 717 24.27 22.17 32.99
N LYS A 718 23.48 22.97 33.71
CA LYS A 718 22.09 23.29 33.34
C LYS A 718 22.02 24.76 32.92
N TYR A 719 21.37 24.99 31.80
CA TYR A 719 21.24 26.28 31.14
C TYR A 719 19.76 26.61 30.94
N SER A 720 19.45 27.90 30.89
CA SER A 720 18.10 28.38 30.56
C SER A 720 18.19 29.66 29.75
N VAL A 721 17.47 29.72 28.63
CA VAL A 721 17.49 30.86 27.71
C VAL A 721 16.05 31.30 27.46
N ARG A 722 15.80 32.59 27.68
CA ARG A 722 14.48 33.19 27.42
C ARG A 722 14.28 33.40 25.92
N PHE A 723 13.18 32.88 25.40
CA PHE A 723 12.71 33.16 24.05
C PHE A 723 11.52 34.12 24.11
N ASP A 724 11.64 35.27 23.45
CA ASP A 724 10.53 36.19 23.20
C ASP A 724 10.05 36.06 21.75
N GLY A 725 8.76 35.73 21.60
CA GLY A 725 8.03 35.59 20.34
C GLY A 725 7.15 36.80 20.00
N SER A 726 7.28 37.93 20.71
CA SER A 726 6.52 39.17 20.47
C SER A 726 6.46 39.61 18.99
N SER A 727 7.54 39.42 18.24
CA SER A 727 7.67 39.73 16.80
C SER A 727 7.14 38.65 15.83
N LEU A 728 6.64 37.52 16.33
CA LEU A 728 6.19 36.38 15.53
C LEU A 728 4.66 36.25 15.53
N SER A 729 4.09 35.51 14.57
CA SER A 729 2.65 35.20 14.55
C SER A 729 2.30 34.08 15.52
N SER A 730 1.08 34.10 16.07
CA SER A 730 0.54 32.98 16.86
C SER A 730 0.59 31.69 16.04
N GLY A 731 1.00 30.58 16.65
CA GLY A 731 1.17 29.32 15.93
C GLY A 731 2.17 28.36 16.57
N ILE A 732 2.48 27.31 15.81
CA ILE A 732 3.39 26.22 16.21
C ILE A 732 4.81 26.54 15.76
N TYR A 733 5.75 26.49 16.69
CA TYR A 733 7.19 26.62 16.46
C TYR A 733 7.92 25.39 16.99
N PHE A 734 9.11 25.14 16.45
CA PHE A 734 9.98 24.06 16.89
C PHE A 734 11.30 24.63 17.39
N TYR A 735 11.77 24.19 18.56
CA TYR A 735 13.12 24.49 19.03
C TYR A 735 13.97 23.23 18.95
N ARG A 736 15.21 23.37 18.47
CA ARG A 736 16.17 22.28 18.29
C ARG A 736 17.46 22.60 19.02
N LEU A 737 17.87 21.70 19.90
CA LEU A 737 19.20 21.68 20.51
C LEU A 737 20.10 20.76 19.69
N LYS A 738 21.32 21.20 19.42
CA LYS A 738 22.42 20.35 18.97
C LYS A 738 23.62 20.54 19.92
N SER A 739 24.19 19.44 20.40
CA SER A 739 25.48 19.42 21.11
C SER A 739 26.20 18.11 20.78
N GLY A 740 27.37 18.18 20.17
CA GLY A 740 28.03 17.01 19.58
C GLY A 740 27.11 16.29 18.57
N ASP A 741 26.93 14.99 18.76
CA ASP A 741 26.04 14.13 17.97
C ASP A 741 24.57 14.17 18.42
N PHE A 742 24.28 14.71 19.61
CA PHE A 742 22.91 14.83 20.10
C PHE A 742 22.16 15.93 19.33
N ILE A 743 20.99 15.57 18.80
CA ILE A 743 20.03 16.50 18.18
C ILE A 743 18.62 16.14 18.65
N GLU A 744 18.00 17.00 19.44
CA GLU A 744 16.59 16.88 19.83
C GLU A 744 15.80 18.11 19.33
N THR A 745 14.60 17.88 18.82
CA THR A 745 13.67 18.93 18.38
C THR A 745 12.32 18.75 19.09
N LYS A 746 11.85 19.78 19.80
CA LYS A 746 10.56 19.79 20.49
C LYS A 746 9.67 20.95 20.03
N ARG A 747 8.37 20.81 20.28
CA ARG A 747 7.31 21.74 19.84
C ARG A 747 6.96 22.75 20.94
N MET A 748 6.76 24.00 20.57
CA MET A 748 6.16 25.04 21.40
C MET A 748 5.05 25.79 20.66
N ILE A 749 4.11 26.35 21.43
CA ILE A 749 2.93 27.04 20.89
C ILE A 749 2.93 28.48 21.40
N LEU A 750 3.05 29.45 20.49
CA LEU A 750 2.86 30.86 20.80
C LEU A 750 1.37 31.20 20.64
N ILE A 751 0.77 31.71 21.71
CA ILE A 751 -0.57 32.30 21.72
C ILE A 751 -0.37 33.79 22.00
N LYS A 752 -1.03 34.66 21.23
CA LYS A 752 -1.11 36.10 21.50
C LYS A 752 -2.51 36.42 22.00
#